data_AF-A0A960S1Y2-F1
#
_entry.id   AF-A0A960S1Y2-F1
#
_cell.length_a   1.000
_cell.length_b   1.000
_cell.length_c   1.000
_cell.angle_alpha   90.00
_cell.angle_beta   90.00
_cell.angle_gamma   90.00
#
_symmetry.space_group_name_H-M   'P 1'
#
loop_
_entity.id
_entity.type
_entity.pdbx_description
1 polymer ?
#
loop_
_entity_poly.entity_id
_entity_poly.type
_entity_poly.pdbx_seq_one_letter_code
_entity_poly.pdbx_strand_id
1 'polypeptide(L)'
;MAKKRGKKAKGDEMSIMDAVDNLSGMAELDTIEEKEGAARGVKKDLHQLKELSEEEKEATLSTVKGTFKTVHKYLKHVYTKDHAQLKDRDTQRGIKAIMVLADEAADKLSTCTSLFKHTYKEGKVSEIKEYKDLKNYFKNNILKRFEEVLASEAKWEEEWAVEDEKIDIERQGLKDLEMVKRDKQYELFYIRKDDGKPFFNRNLLRHIKLVSDFDEIVIGFEGEDPLLRINILIDHEAQMVAQEIRESARNELSDFYADALHHKEIPIINSVLKATMSLMLACNAHNLQENTMGKVCTRYLKDFHLFLRELLASLDYRRIIDIIDEEADQLTRATLHLIHALSFAFFVHSGKKQEMLSYLFDLIKRSWDGNPPNRANEITTDNLMSEIFDIHDSVTDMLKSYPSGPLFKTLDIFQDREEQEGFDPIGQGNPPYYLYTFSCSGFDASCLKIPCPTFHTHVNQAEVIDEFKGFLRHFEAKKELKAHLHFNLQDATSWEEHARCDALEKLQRKAEFSKQFVLVTLPKKNDFYFQSEDYLGVDDAADFLKLLEEQVKSGKECGFFFSKALDEKKLLSYVNKLIPLIHTHFFKGNKKLLRKERLDFIEIFYLFLELKIVEMVEPDTFTFSCKDGVDVGATSSAAFFALLKLLGKKEKWSKEEQDQLLWILCGPALTIRERLIDYERFSRMASVLSTLSLHFATDHDKILKALQPHFSATFFQDIHPEF
;
A
#
# COMPACT_ATOMS: atom_id res chain seq x y z
N MET A 1 34.88 -12.37 -52.95
CA MET A 1 33.39 -12.34 -52.87
C MET A 1 32.96 -12.82 -51.50
N ALA A 2 32.56 -11.91 -50.61
CA ALA A 2 31.92 -12.24 -49.34
C ALA A 2 30.84 -11.17 -49.06
N LYS A 3 29.56 -11.57 -49.13
CA LYS A 3 28.40 -10.71 -48.91
C LYS A 3 28.21 -10.50 -47.39
N LYS A 4 28.41 -9.26 -46.92
CA LYS A 4 27.89 -8.78 -45.63
C LYS A 4 26.35 -8.79 -45.69
N ARG A 5 25.70 -9.64 -44.90
CA ARG A 5 24.28 -9.51 -44.54
C ARG A 5 24.22 -8.74 -43.22
N GLY A 6 23.79 -7.47 -43.28
CA GLY A 6 23.45 -6.69 -42.10
C GLY A 6 22.22 -7.28 -41.40
N LYS A 7 22.33 -7.52 -40.10
CA LYS A 7 21.18 -7.71 -39.21
C LYS A 7 20.47 -6.36 -39.08
N LYS A 8 19.23 -6.28 -39.53
CA LYS A 8 18.29 -5.20 -39.21
C LYS A 8 17.87 -5.37 -37.75
N ALA A 9 17.99 -4.32 -36.94
CA ALA A 9 17.39 -4.27 -35.62
C ALA A 9 15.86 -4.42 -35.75
N LYS A 10 15.28 -5.35 -34.99
CA LYS A 10 13.83 -5.44 -34.76
C LYS A 10 13.52 -4.26 -33.82
N GLY A 11 12.83 -3.23 -34.32
CA GLY A 11 12.30 -2.18 -33.45
C GLY A 11 11.17 -2.75 -32.59
N ASP A 12 11.16 -2.42 -31.31
CA ASP A 12 10.01 -2.66 -30.44
C ASP A 12 8.75 -2.06 -31.08
N GLU A 13 7.73 -2.88 -31.33
CA GLU A 13 6.41 -2.39 -31.70
C GLU A 13 5.71 -1.91 -30.41
N MET A 14 5.44 -0.61 -30.31
CA MET A 14 4.63 0.01 -29.25
C MET A 14 3.26 -0.67 -29.14
N SER A 15 2.86 -1.07 -27.94
CA SER A 15 1.55 -1.68 -27.67
C SER A 15 0.43 -0.63 -27.67
N ILE A 16 -0.83 -1.07 -27.72
CA ILE A 16 -1.97 -0.14 -27.63
C ILE A 16 -2.04 0.56 -26.28
N MET A 17 -1.65 -0.12 -25.20
CA MET A 17 -1.59 0.46 -23.85
C MET A 17 -0.53 1.56 -23.79
N ASP A 18 0.67 1.29 -24.30
CA ASP A 18 1.73 2.30 -24.40
C ASP A 18 1.28 3.52 -25.22
N ALA A 19 0.46 3.29 -26.25
CA ALA A 19 -0.08 4.37 -27.07
C ALA A 19 -1.12 5.21 -26.32
N VAL A 20 -1.99 4.59 -25.53
CA VAL A 20 -3.00 5.29 -24.71
C VAL A 20 -2.36 6.08 -23.57
N ASP A 21 -1.37 5.52 -22.88
CA ASP A 21 -0.58 6.22 -21.86
C ASP A 21 0.13 7.44 -22.44
N ASN A 22 0.73 7.28 -23.63
CA ASN A 22 1.35 8.39 -24.35
C ASN A 22 0.33 9.47 -24.73
N LEU A 23 -0.89 9.12 -25.16
CA LEU A 23 -1.95 10.10 -25.46
C LEU A 23 -2.40 10.85 -24.21
N SER A 24 -2.59 10.15 -23.09
CA SER A 24 -2.95 10.76 -21.81
C SER A 24 -1.88 11.78 -21.37
N GLY A 25 -0.61 11.39 -21.41
CA GLY A 25 0.51 12.30 -21.09
C GLY A 25 0.57 13.53 -22.02
N MET A 26 0.21 13.38 -23.29
CA MET A 26 0.18 14.50 -24.27
C MET A 26 -1.04 15.42 -24.09
N ALA A 27 -2.21 14.87 -23.73
CA ALA A 27 -3.43 15.64 -23.48
C ALA A 27 -3.34 16.54 -22.23
N GLU A 28 -2.41 16.22 -21.33
CA GLU A 28 -2.15 16.96 -20.09
C GLU A 28 -1.10 18.07 -20.23
N LEU A 29 -0.58 18.33 -21.43
CA LEU A 29 0.40 19.40 -21.66
C LEU A 29 -0.24 20.79 -21.49
N ASP A 30 0.42 21.68 -20.73
CA ASP A 30 0.02 23.08 -20.58
C ASP A 30 0.75 24.00 -21.56
N THR A 31 -0.02 24.84 -22.24
CA THR A 31 0.41 25.76 -23.29
C THR A 31 0.26 27.20 -22.81
N ILE A 32 1.25 27.74 -22.11
CA ILE A 32 1.25 29.15 -21.70
C ILE A 32 1.75 30.03 -22.87
N GLU A 33 1.00 31.08 -23.21
CA GLU A 33 1.54 32.24 -23.93
C GLU A 33 2.42 33.06 -22.95
N GLU A 34 3.75 33.02 -23.08
CA GLU A 34 4.64 33.88 -22.29
C GLU A 34 4.44 35.36 -22.69
N LYS A 35 3.87 36.18 -21.79
CA LYS A 35 4.29 37.59 -21.68
C LYS A 35 5.56 37.63 -20.82
N GLU A 36 6.62 38.19 -21.39
CA GLU A 36 7.95 38.28 -20.81
C GLU A 36 7.97 38.97 -19.44
N GLY A 37 8.70 38.36 -18.49
CA GLY A 37 9.26 39.05 -17.33
C GLY A 37 8.99 38.41 -15.98
N ALA A 38 9.86 37.50 -15.54
CA ALA A 38 10.41 37.41 -14.17
C ALA A 38 11.11 36.06 -13.96
N ALA A 39 12.38 36.12 -13.53
CA ALA A 39 13.27 35.00 -13.33
C ALA A 39 13.13 34.31 -11.97
N ARG A 40 13.56 33.04 -11.95
CA ARG A 40 13.93 32.13 -10.85
C ARG A 40 12.85 31.17 -10.31
N GLY A 41 13.14 29.87 -10.47
CA GLY A 41 12.64 28.78 -9.64
C GLY A 41 11.96 27.65 -10.40
N VAL A 42 12.69 26.53 -10.60
CA VAL A 42 12.21 25.16 -10.95
C VAL A 42 11.21 25.10 -12.10
N LYS A 43 11.70 25.30 -13.33
CA LYS A 43 11.02 24.96 -14.59
C LYS A 43 11.86 23.88 -15.29
N LYS A 44 11.58 22.59 -15.07
CA LYS A 44 12.29 21.51 -15.79
C LYS A 44 11.46 20.82 -16.87
N ASP A 45 10.13 20.94 -16.89
CA ASP A 45 9.33 20.16 -17.85
C ASP A 45 8.73 20.97 -19.01
N LEU A 46 8.86 22.31 -19.00
CA LEU A 46 8.57 23.18 -20.15
C LEU A 46 9.83 23.69 -20.89
N HIS A 47 11.00 23.69 -20.23
CA HIS A 47 12.28 23.95 -20.90
C HIS A 47 12.71 22.80 -21.82
N GLN A 48 12.22 21.59 -21.54
CA GLN A 48 12.54 20.36 -22.26
C GLN A 48 11.96 20.25 -23.67
N LEU A 49 11.20 21.21 -24.21
CA LEU A 49 10.86 21.25 -25.64
C LEU A 49 11.53 22.42 -26.38
N LYS A 50 11.87 23.49 -25.65
CA LYS A 50 12.53 24.70 -26.18
C LYS A 50 14.03 24.47 -26.44
N GLU A 51 14.67 23.59 -25.66
CA GLU A 51 16.13 23.35 -25.67
C GLU A 51 16.54 21.98 -26.23
N LEU A 52 15.60 21.18 -26.74
CA LEU A 52 15.93 19.90 -27.38
C LEU A 52 16.82 20.12 -28.60
N SER A 53 17.82 19.25 -28.73
CA SER A 53 18.53 19.06 -29.98
C SER A 53 17.55 18.68 -31.10
N GLU A 54 17.89 18.97 -32.35
CA GLU A 54 17.05 18.58 -33.50
C GLU A 54 16.80 17.06 -33.54
N GLU A 55 17.75 16.25 -33.04
CA GLU A 55 17.64 14.80 -32.94
C GLU A 55 16.56 14.37 -31.90
N GLU A 56 16.50 15.03 -30.74
CA GLU A 56 15.49 14.74 -29.73
C GLU A 56 14.09 15.20 -30.16
N LYS A 57 14.00 16.34 -30.87
CA LYS A 57 12.72 16.81 -31.45
C LYS A 57 12.17 15.84 -32.49
N GLU A 58 13.04 15.27 -33.32
CA GLU A 58 12.66 14.27 -34.32
C GLU A 58 12.28 12.95 -33.65
N ALA A 59 12.97 12.56 -32.57
CA ALA A 59 12.62 11.40 -31.76
C ALA A 59 11.22 11.55 -31.11
N THR A 60 10.93 12.68 -30.46
CA THR A 60 9.60 12.94 -29.87
C THR A 60 8.49 12.92 -30.91
N LEU A 61 8.71 13.53 -32.09
CA LEU A 61 7.72 13.50 -33.18
C LEU A 61 7.51 12.08 -33.72
N SER A 62 8.58 11.28 -33.79
CA SER A 62 8.51 9.86 -34.17
C SER A 62 7.67 9.06 -33.17
N THR A 63 7.82 9.32 -31.87
CA THR A 63 6.98 8.72 -30.81
C THR A 63 5.52 9.11 -30.97
N VAL A 64 5.20 10.40 -31.14
CA VAL A 64 3.82 10.90 -31.37
C VAL A 64 3.18 10.25 -32.60
N LYS A 65 3.91 10.17 -33.73
CA LYS A 65 3.42 9.48 -34.93
C LYS A 65 3.22 7.98 -34.70
N GLY A 66 4.14 7.37 -33.95
CA GLY A 66 4.04 5.98 -33.49
C GLY A 66 2.74 5.73 -32.73
N THR A 67 2.45 6.58 -31.75
CA THR A 67 1.23 6.55 -30.92
C THR A 67 -0.05 6.55 -31.77
N PHE A 68 -0.26 7.56 -32.63
CA PHE A 68 -1.46 7.61 -33.47
C PHE A 68 -1.57 6.43 -34.45
N LYS A 69 -0.44 5.96 -34.97
CA LYS A 69 -0.40 4.81 -35.89
C LYS A 69 -0.77 3.51 -35.19
N THR A 70 -0.34 3.32 -33.94
CA THR A 70 -0.69 2.15 -33.13
C THR A 70 -2.19 2.14 -32.81
N VAL A 71 -2.76 3.28 -32.40
CA VAL A 71 -4.22 3.42 -32.21
C VAL A 71 -4.98 3.12 -33.51
N HIS A 72 -4.51 3.63 -34.65
CA HIS A 72 -5.14 3.34 -35.94
C HIS A 72 -5.05 1.86 -36.34
N LYS A 73 -3.92 1.20 -36.06
CA LYS A 73 -3.75 -0.26 -36.28
C LYS A 73 -4.75 -1.05 -35.42
N TYR A 74 -4.96 -0.63 -34.17
CA TYR A 74 -5.94 -1.21 -33.26
C TYR A 74 -7.37 -1.05 -33.77
N LEU A 75 -7.81 0.16 -34.15
CA LEU A 75 -9.16 0.36 -34.69
C LEU A 75 -9.41 -0.46 -35.96
N LYS A 76 -8.39 -0.62 -36.82
CA LYS A 76 -8.46 -1.51 -37.99
C LYS A 76 -8.61 -2.97 -37.58
N HIS A 77 -7.92 -3.40 -36.53
CA HIS A 77 -8.00 -4.76 -36.02
C HIS A 77 -9.42 -5.08 -35.52
N VAL A 78 -9.94 -4.25 -34.62
CA VAL A 78 -11.31 -4.38 -34.08
C VAL A 78 -12.33 -4.36 -35.22
N TYR A 79 -12.18 -3.45 -36.19
CA TYR A 79 -13.07 -3.39 -37.34
C TYR A 79 -13.02 -4.63 -38.22
N THR A 80 -11.86 -5.28 -38.41
CA THR A 80 -11.70 -6.37 -39.39
C THR A 80 -11.91 -7.76 -38.82
N LYS A 81 -11.60 -7.98 -37.54
CA LYS A 81 -11.69 -9.30 -36.91
C LYS A 81 -12.96 -9.50 -36.07
N ASP A 82 -13.52 -8.45 -35.48
CA ASP A 82 -14.59 -8.58 -34.49
C ASP A 82 -15.81 -7.68 -34.77
N HIS A 83 -16.48 -7.95 -35.89
CA HIS A 83 -17.68 -7.21 -36.30
C HIS A 83 -18.86 -7.25 -35.31
N ALA A 84 -18.96 -8.28 -34.47
CA ALA A 84 -19.99 -8.37 -33.44
C ALA A 84 -19.70 -7.43 -32.24
N GLN A 85 -18.42 -7.17 -31.94
CA GLN A 85 -17.98 -6.34 -30.81
C GLN A 85 -18.17 -4.84 -31.07
N LEU A 86 -18.21 -4.38 -32.32
CA LEU A 86 -18.58 -2.98 -32.60
C LEU A 86 -20.03 -2.64 -32.22
N LYS A 87 -20.85 -3.65 -31.91
CA LYS A 87 -22.20 -3.48 -31.36
C LYS A 87 -22.24 -3.55 -29.82
N ASP A 88 -21.17 -4.02 -29.21
CA ASP A 88 -21.04 -4.07 -27.76
C ASP A 88 -20.88 -2.66 -27.18
N ARG A 89 -21.65 -2.35 -26.12
CA ARG A 89 -21.77 -0.98 -25.60
C ARG A 89 -20.49 -0.54 -24.92
N ASP A 90 -19.79 -1.46 -24.25
CA ASP A 90 -18.57 -1.15 -23.53
C ASP A 90 -17.43 -0.95 -24.53
N THR A 91 -17.30 -1.82 -25.53
CA THR A 91 -16.36 -1.64 -26.66
C THR A 91 -16.54 -0.28 -27.37
N GLN A 92 -17.78 0.16 -27.59
CA GLN A 92 -18.05 1.49 -28.16
C GLN A 92 -17.56 2.62 -27.25
N ARG A 93 -17.74 2.51 -25.93
CA ARG A 93 -17.26 3.48 -24.93
C ARG A 93 -15.74 3.59 -24.91
N GLY A 94 -15.02 2.48 -24.86
CA GLY A 94 -13.55 2.48 -24.86
C GLY A 94 -12.97 3.10 -26.13
N ILE A 95 -13.54 2.81 -27.30
CA ILE A 95 -13.11 3.42 -28.56
C ILE A 95 -13.38 4.94 -28.58
N LYS A 96 -14.54 5.39 -28.05
CA LYS A 96 -14.81 6.83 -27.91
C LYS A 96 -13.79 7.50 -26.99
N ALA A 97 -13.48 6.87 -25.84
CA ALA A 97 -12.52 7.38 -24.87
C ALA A 97 -11.12 7.63 -25.46
N ILE A 98 -10.57 6.66 -26.20
CA ILE A 98 -9.27 6.83 -26.88
C ILE A 98 -9.32 7.96 -27.90
N MET A 99 -10.42 8.07 -28.65
CA MET A 99 -10.55 9.11 -29.67
C MET A 99 -10.66 10.51 -29.08
N VAL A 100 -11.26 10.65 -27.89
CA VAL A 100 -11.27 11.89 -27.12
C VAL A 100 -9.85 12.25 -26.68
N LEU A 101 -9.12 11.31 -26.06
CA LEU A 101 -7.72 11.52 -25.67
C LEU A 101 -6.82 11.85 -26.87
N ALA A 102 -7.04 11.19 -28.01
CA ALA A 102 -6.30 11.45 -29.25
C ALA A 102 -6.58 12.85 -29.82
N ASP A 103 -7.83 13.33 -29.74
CA ASP A 103 -8.21 14.67 -30.16
C ASP A 103 -7.60 15.73 -29.22
N GLU A 104 -7.67 15.52 -27.90
CA GLU A 104 -7.10 16.45 -26.89
C GLU A 104 -5.58 16.51 -26.96
N ALA A 105 -4.90 15.37 -27.06
CA ALA A 105 -3.47 15.29 -27.29
C ALA A 105 -3.04 16.03 -28.57
N ALA A 106 -3.79 15.83 -29.66
CA ALA A 106 -3.51 16.51 -30.93
C ALA A 106 -3.71 18.03 -30.82
N ASP A 107 -4.73 18.50 -30.11
CA ASP A 107 -5.01 19.94 -29.94
C ASP A 107 -3.99 20.62 -29.03
N LYS A 108 -3.61 19.98 -27.91
CA LYS A 108 -2.56 20.47 -27.00
C LYS A 108 -1.19 20.51 -27.68
N LEU A 109 -0.81 19.43 -28.35
CA LEU A 109 0.44 19.39 -29.12
C LEU A 109 0.43 20.36 -30.31
N SER A 110 -0.72 20.60 -30.93
CA SER A 110 -0.87 21.60 -32.01
C SER A 110 -0.66 23.01 -31.49
N THR A 111 -1.11 23.28 -30.26
CA THR A 111 -0.89 24.57 -29.60
C THR A 111 0.60 24.74 -29.26
N CYS A 112 1.26 23.71 -28.70
CA CYS A 112 2.71 23.69 -28.48
C CYS A 112 3.51 23.86 -29.78
N THR A 113 3.20 23.11 -30.84
CA THR A 113 3.94 23.13 -32.12
C THR A 113 3.67 24.38 -32.95
N SER A 114 2.52 25.06 -32.75
CA SER A 114 2.23 26.35 -33.40
C SER A 114 3.16 27.48 -32.95
N LEU A 115 3.80 27.35 -31.78
CA LEU A 115 4.87 28.25 -31.29
C LEU A 115 6.21 28.01 -32.01
N PHE A 116 6.37 26.89 -32.72
CA PHE A 116 7.62 26.44 -33.36
C PHE A 116 7.50 26.26 -34.88
N LYS A 117 6.77 27.16 -35.56
CA LYS A 117 6.48 27.14 -37.02
C LYS A 117 7.70 27.00 -37.94
N HIS A 118 8.92 27.16 -37.45
CA HIS A 118 10.16 27.14 -38.23
C HIS A 118 10.93 25.81 -38.17
N THR A 119 10.55 24.88 -37.28
CA THR A 119 11.34 23.67 -36.99
C THR A 119 10.70 22.39 -37.57
N TYR A 120 9.39 22.36 -37.79
CA TYR A 120 8.69 21.18 -38.32
C TYR A 120 8.17 21.41 -39.75
N LYS A 121 8.57 20.55 -40.70
CA LYS A 121 8.10 20.59 -42.10
C LYS A 121 6.59 20.36 -42.26
N GLU A 122 5.94 19.79 -41.26
CA GLU A 122 4.54 19.32 -41.32
C GLU A 122 3.54 20.22 -40.59
N GLY A 123 3.97 21.33 -39.96
CA GLY A 123 3.06 22.28 -39.31
C GLY A 123 2.47 21.78 -37.99
N LYS A 124 1.15 21.96 -37.79
CA LYS A 124 0.43 21.56 -36.56
C LYS A 124 0.30 20.04 -36.46
N VAL A 125 0.37 19.48 -35.25
CA VAL A 125 0.18 18.03 -35.02
C VAL A 125 -1.19 17.53 -35.50
N SER A 126 -2.23 18.36 -35.44
CA SER A 126 -3.56 18.09 -36.02
C SER A 126 -3.55 17.89 -37.54
N GLU A 127 -2.46 18.28 -38.22
CA GLU A 127 -2.32 18.21 -39.67
C GLU A 127 -1.49 17.02 -40.16
N ILE A 128 -0.84 16.28 -39.26
CA ILE A 128 -0.02 15.12 -39.62
C ILE A 128 -0.91 14.00 -40.19
N LYS A 129 -0.32 13.24 -41.11
CA LYS A 129 -1.03 12.21 -41.86
C LYS A 129 -1.56 11.12 -40.93
N GLU A 130 -0.77 10.71 -39.94
CA GLU A 130 -1.09 9.62 -39.02
C GLU A 130 -2.36 9.91 -38.20
N TYR A 131 -2.51 11.12 -37.67
CA TYR A 131 -3.70 11.57 -36.95
C TYR A 131 -4.91 11.76 -37.87
N LYS A 132 -4.72 12.38 -39.05
CA LYS A 132 -5.80 12.52 -40.05
C LYS A 132 -6.33 11.17 -40.52
N ASP A 133 -5.43 10.23 -40.77
CA ASP A 133 -5.77 8.87 -41.17
C ASP A 133 -6.55 8.14 -40.06
N LEU A 134 -6.13 8.29 -38.80
CA LEU A 134 -6.86 7.78 -37.62
C LEU A 134 -8.28 8.37 -37.54
N LYS A 135 -8.39 9.71 -37.54
CA LYS A 135 -9.68 10.43 -37.41
C LYS A 135 -10.63 10.11 -38.55
N ASN A 136 -10.12 10.06 -39.78
CA ASN A 136 -10.91 9.70 -40.96
C ASN A 136 -11.37 8.24 -40.91
N TYR A 137 -10.53 7.33 -40.44
CA TYR A 137 -10.89 5.92 -40.30
C TYR A 137 -11.99 5.74 -39.24
N PHE A 138 -11.86 6.39 -38.08
CA PHE A 138 -12.87 6.37 -37.02
C PHE A 138 -14.22 6.92 -37.52
N LYS A 139 -14.24 8.12 -38.12
CA LYS A 139 -15.47 8.74 -38.65
C LYS A 139 -16.14 7.94 -39.76
N ASN A 140 -15.36 7.42 -40.71
CA ASN A 140 -15.94 6.84 -41.92
C ASN A 140 -16.34 5.37 -41.75
N ASN A 141 -15.68 4.64 -40.85
CA ASN A 141 -15.80 3.18 -40.76
C ASN A 141 -16.34 2.71 -39.39
N ILE A 142 -15.91 3.33 -38.29
CA ILE A 142 -16.28 2.91 -36.94
C ILE A 142 -17.59 3.56 -36.50
N LEU A 143 -17.67 4.90 -36.52
CA LEU A 143 -18.83 5.66 -36.03
C LEU A 143 -20.15 5.29 -36.73
N LYS A 144 -20.11 4.94 -38.03
CA LYS A 144 -21.29 4.52 -38.80
C LYS A 144 -21.89 3.18 -38.35
N ARG A 145 -21.16 2.43 -37.51
CA ARG A 145 -21.56 1.10 -37.02
C ARG A 145 -21.94 1.10 -35.55
N PHE A 146 -21.78 2.23 -34.86
CA PHE A 146 -22.28 2.37 -33.50
C PHE A 146 -23.81 2.46 -33.56
N GLU A 147 -24.51 1.81 -32.64
CA GLU A 147 -25.95 1.99 -32.50
C GLU A 147 -26.20 3.36 -31.85
N GLU A 148 -27.15 4.14 -32.37
CA GLU A 148 -27.55 5.42 -31.77
C GLU A 148 -28.09 5.17 -30.35
N VAL A 149 -27.26 5.40 -29.35
CA VAL A 149 -27.67 5.45 -27.94
C VAL A 149 -27.51 6.89 -27.46
N LEU A 150 -28.44 7.76 -27.86
CA LEU A 150 -28.47 9.16 -27.41
C LEU A 150 -29.76 9.43 -26.64
N ALA A 151 -29.71 9.11 -25.36
CA ALA A 151 -30.59 9.70 -24.34
C ALA A 151 -29.87 9.85 -22.98
N SER A 152 -28.89 8.98 -22.68
CA SER A 152 -28.04 9.10 -21.49
C SER A 152 -26.76 9.92 -21.69
N GLU A 153 -26.24 10.03 -22.93
CA GLU A 153 -25.01 10.79 -23.20
C GLU A 153 -25.21 12.32 -23.12
N ALA A 154 -26.41 12.85 -23.41
CA ALA A 154 -26.69 14.27 -23.24
C ALA A 154 -26.60 14.73 -21.76
N LYS A 155 -26.92 13.85 -20.81
CA LYS A 155 -26.72 14.11 -19.37
C LYS A 155 -25.27 14.00 -18.94
N TRP A 156 -24.47 13.17 -19.62
CA TRP A 156 -23.07 12.91 -19.31
C TRP A 156 -22.16 14.07 -19.80
N GLU A 157 -22.44 14.59 -21.00
CA GLU A 157 -21.79 15.81 -21.51
C GLU A 157 -22.26 17.07 -20.76
N GLU A 158 -23.52 17.15 -20.30
CA GLU A 158 -24.02 18.28 -19.48
C GLU A 158 -23.53 18.28 -18.02
N GLU A 159 -23.38 17.11 -17.36
CA GLU A 159 -22.89 17.06 -15.97
C GLU A 159 -21.40 17.46 -15.82
N TRP A 160 -20.64 17.41 -16.92
CA TRP A 160 -19.19 17.65 -16.93
C TRP A 160 -18.73 18.66 -17.99
N ALA A 161 -19.66 19.34 -18.66
CA ALA A 161 -19.36 20.49 -19.52
C ALA A 161 -18.66 21.57 -18.69
N VAL A 162 -17.45 21.92 -19.11
CA VAL A 162 -16.61 22.92 -18.46
C VAL A 162 -17.22 24.31 -18.70
N GLU A 163 -17.76 24.95 -17.66
CA GLU A 163 -17.68 26.41 -17.62
C GLU A 163 -16.21 26.76 -17.35
N ASP A 164 -15.54 27.32 -18.36
CA ASP A 164 -14.17 27.84 -18.28
C ASP A 164 -14.13 29.01 -17.29
N GLU A 165 -14.15 28.74 -15.98
CA GLU A 165 -13.68 29.69 -15.00
C GLU A 165 -12.15 29.72 -15.06
N LYS A 166 -11.64 30.63 -15.91
CA LYS A 166 -10.25 31.10 -15.90
C LYS A 166 -9.93 31.73 -14.55
N ILE A 167 -9.56 30.91 -13.57
CA ILE A 167 -8.97 31.37 -12.32
C ILE A 167 -7.48 31.05 -12.35
N ASP A 168 -6.70 32.08 -12.04
CA ASP A 168 -5.25 32.23 -12.08
C ASP A 168 -4.54 31.28 -11.07
N ILE A 169 -4.52 29.96 -11.35
CA ILE A 169 -3.92 28.88 -10.53
C ILE A 169 -2.68 28.26 -11.21
N GLU A 170 -2.07 28.95 -12.18
CA GLU A 170 -1.16 28.28 -13.15
C GLU A 170 0.26 27.98 -12.62
N ARG A 171 0.69 28.55 -11.49
CA ARG A 171 2.02 28.22 -10.89
C ARG A 171 1.97 27.21 -9.76
N GLN A 172 0.85 27.07 -9.07
CA GLN A 172 0.69 26.12 -7.97
C GLN A 172 0.28 24.73 -8.50
N GLY A 173 -0.62 24.69 -9.50
CA GLY A 173 -1.14 23.44 -10.07
C GLY A 173 -0.10 22.54 -10.76
N LEU A 174 0.99 23.11 -11.31
CA LEU A 174 2.08 22.33 -11.94
C LEU A 174 2.86 21.47 -10.93
N LYS A 175 3.10 21.99 -9.73
CA LYS A 175 3.75 21.21 -8.65
C LYS A 175 2.83 20.11 -8.15
N ASP A 176 1.54 20.40 -8.06
CA ASP A 176 0.55 19.48 -7.53
C ASP A 176 0.31 18.29 -8.48
N LEU A 177 0.30 18.52 -9.79
CA LEU A 177 0.15 17.46 -10.80
C LEU A 177 1.38 16.53 -10.89
N GLU A 178 2.60 17.09 -10.90
CA GLU A 178 3.84 16.28 -10.83
C GLU A 178 3.90 15.46 -9.54
N MET A 179 3.38 16.00 -8.44
CA MET A 179 3.38 15.33 -7.15
C MET A 179 2.39 14.16 -7.11
N VAL A 180 1.18 14.30 -7.68
CA VAL A 180 0.25 13.18 -7.86
C VAL A 180 0.82 12.12 -8.80
N LYS A 181 1.53 12.50 -9.87
CA LYS A 181 2.21 11.54 -10.78
C LYS A 181 3.34 10.77 -10.10
N ARG A 182 4.00 11.35 -9.11
CA ARG A 182 5.06 10.69 -8.32
C ARG A 182 4.51 9.85 -7.18
N ASP A 183 3.27 10.08 -6.79
CA ASP A 183 2.58 9.32 -5.76
C ASP A 183 2.15 7.95 -6.27
N LYS A 184 3.11 7.01 -6.24
CA LYS A 184 2.90 5.61 -6.60
C LYS A 184 1.86 4.89 -5.72
N GLN A 185 1.47 5.49 -4.60
CA GLN A 185 0.51 4.91 -3.65
C GLN A 185 -0.84 5.60 -3.66
N TYR A 186 -1.02 6.59 -4.55
CA TYR A 186 -2.24 7.35 -4.78
C TYR A 186 -2.86 7.96 -3.50
N GLU A 187 -2.06 8.23 -2.48
CA GLU A 187 -2.45 8.89 -1.23
C GLU A 187 -3.06 10.28 -1.41
N LEU A 188 -2.53 11.03 -2.37
CA LEU A 188 -2.91 12.42 -2.61
C LEU A 188 -4.33 12.53 -3.18
N PHE A 189 -4.93 11.39 -3.56
CA PHE A 189 -6.36 11.31 -3.87
C PHE A 189 -7.25 11.38 -2.62
N TYR A 190 -6.70 11.06 -1.44
CA TYR A 190 -7.44 10.96 -0.18
C TYR A 190 -7.23 12.16 0.74
N ILE A 191 -6.11 12.87 0.61
CA ILE A 191 -5.71 13.95 1.53
C ILE A 191 -5.92 15.31 0.87
N ARG A 192 -6.28 16.30 1.68
CA ARG A 192 -6.42 17.69 1.27
C ARG A 192 -5.21 18.52 1.68
N LYS A 193 -4.95 19.60 0.93
CA LYS A 193 -4.02 20.65 1.32
C LYS A 193 -4.54 21.41 2.54
N ASP A 194 -3.67 22.23 3.13
CA ASP A 194 -4.03 23.11 4.25
C ASP A 194 -5.17 24.09 3.90
N ASP A 195 -5.35 24.45 2.63
CA ASP A 195 -6.45 25.30 2.15
C ASP A 195 -7.75 24.52 1.86
N GLY A 196 -7.77 23.22 2.15
CA GLY A 196 -8.91 22.32 1.92
C GLY A 196 -9.07 21.86 0.47
N LYS A 197 -8.21 22.28 -0.46
CA LYS A 197 -8.30 21.85 -1.87
C LYS A 197 -7.62 20.50 -2.08
N PRO A 198 -8.09 19.70 -3.07
CA PRO A 198 -7.41 18.47 -3.47
C PRO A 198 -6.05 18.74 -4.13
N PHE A 199 -5.19 17.72 -4.16
CA PHE A 199 -3.90 17.75 -4.85
C PHE A 199 -3.99 17.49 -6.36
N PHE A 200 -5.14 17.03 -6.84
CA PHE A 200 -5.40 16.77 -8.24
C PHE A 200 -6.44 17.75 -8.79
N ASN A 201 -6.44 17.94 -10.11
CA ASN A 201 -7.47 18.68 -10.81
C ASN A 201 -8.51 17.70 -11.41
N ARG A 202 -9.70 18.22 -11.79
CA ARG A 202 -10.77 17.41 -12.37
C ARG A 202 -10.41 16.78 -13.72
N ASN A 203 -9.51 17.40 -14.48
CA ASN A 203 -9.06 16.88 -15.78
C ASN A 203 -8.23 15.60 -15.63
N LEU A 204 -7.34 15.55 -14.63
CA LEU A 204 -6.54 14.36 -14.31
C LEU A 204 -7.44 13.17 -13.94
N LEU A 205 -8.47 13.38 -13.10
CA LEU A 205 -9.45 12.34 -12.80
C LEU A 205 -10.19 11.84 -14.04
N ARG A 206 -10.57 12.75 -14.95
CA ARG A 206 -11.25 12.40 -16.18
C ARG A 206 -10.36 11.55 -17.09
N HIS A 207 -9.11 11.94 -17.28
CA HIS A 207 -8.16 11.17 -18.09
C HIS A 207 -7.86 9.81 -17.48
N ILE A 208 -7.63 9.75 -16.17
CA ILE A 208 -7.45 8.51 -15.44
C ILE A 208 -8.65 7.58 -15.70
N LYS A 209 -9.89 8.07 -15.55
CA LYS A 209 -11.09 7.26 -15.81
C LYS A 209 -11.21 6.81 -17.27
N LEU A 210 -10.86 7.65 -18.24
CA LEU A 210 -10.89 7.29 -19.66
C LEU A 210 -9.86 6.20 -20.03
N VAL A 211 -8.67 6.22 -19.41
CA VAL A 211 -7.66 5.17 -19.56
C VAL A 211 -8.14 3.89 -18.86
N SER A 212 -8.66 4.01 -17.65
CA SER A 212 -9.23 2.89 -16.88
C SER A 212 -10.39 2.20 -17.61
N ASP A 213 -11.36 2.95 -18.15
CA ASP A 213 -12.49 2.36 -18.89
C ASP A 213 -12.00 1.61 -20.13
N PHE A 214 -10.93 2.09 -20.78
CA PHE A 214 -10.32 1.38 -21.90
C PHE A 214 -9.63 0.07 -21.47
N ASP A 215 -8.93 0.08 -20.33
CA ASP A 215 -8.25 -1.09 -19.80
C ASP A 215 -9.21 -2.22 -19.44
N GLU A 216 -10.32 -1.93 -18.74
CA GLU A 216 -11.37 -2.91 -18.41
C GLU A 216 -11.88 -3.64 -19.65
N ILE A 217 -12.08 -2.87 -20.73
CA ILE A 217 -12.57 -3.39 -22.01
C ILE A 217 -11.51 -4.28 -22.65
N VAL A 218 -10.26 -3.84 -22.75
CA VAL A 218 -9.17 -4.63 -23.37
C VAL A 218 -8.92 -5.93 -22.60
N ILE A 219 -8.97 -5.88 -21.27
CA ILE A 219 -8.71 -7.02 -20.37
C ILE A 219 -9.82 -8.07 -20.43
N GLY A 220 -11.09 -7.65 -20.58
CA GLY A 220 -12.23 -8.57 -20.75
C GLY A 220 -12.11 -9.52 -21.96
N PHE A 221 -11.13 -9.31 -22.84
CA PHE A 221 -10.85 -10.17 -23.99
C PHE A 221 -9.76 -11.25 -23.73
N GLU A 222 -8.96 -11.16 -22.65
CA GLU A 222 -7.86 -12.09 -22.35
C GLU A 222 -8.14 -12.96 -21.10
N GLY A 223 -9.16 -13.83 -21.19
CA GLY A 223 -9.37 -14.92 -20.23
C GLY A 223 -10.07 -14.53 -18.92
N GLU A 224 -10.07 -15.46 -17.95
CA GLU A 224 -10.68 -15.27 -16.63
C GLU A 224 -9.78 -14.36 -15.78
N ASP A 225 -10.26 -13.15 -15.47
CA ASP A 225 -9.53 -12.16 -14.66
C ASP A 225 -9.18 -12.75 -13.27
N PRO A 226 -7.88 -12.88 -12.94
CA PRO A 226 -7.47 -13.39 -11.63
C PRO A 226 -8.00 -12.55 -10.46
N LEU A 227 -8.18 -11.23 -10.64
CA LEU A 227 -8.64 -10.34 -9.58
C LEU A 227 -10.10 -10.59 -9.18
N LEU A 228 -10.95 -11.03 -10.10
CA LEU A 228 -12.34 -11.38 -9.78
C LEU A 228 -12.45 -12.53 -8.77
N ARG A 229 -11.52 -13.49 -8.82
CA ARG A 229 -11.49 -14.61 -7.88
C ARG A 229 -11.01 -14.19 -6.49
N ILE A 230 -10.17 -13.16 -6.40
CA ILE A 230 -9.73 -12.59 -5.11
C ILE A 230 -10.95 -12.07 -4.34
N ASN A 231 -11.90 -11.41 -4.99
CA ASN A 231 -13.10 -10.88 -4.32
C ASN A 231 -13.95 -11.98 -3.66
N ILE A 232 -14.11 -13.13 -4.33
CA ILE A 232 -14.81 -14.29 -3.76
C ILE A 232 -14.08 -14.78 -2.50
N LEU A 233 -12.75 -14.90 -2.57
CA LEU A 233 -11.93 -15.38 -1.45
C LEU A 233 -11.94 -14.39 -0.28
N ILE A 234 -11.92 -13.08 -0.55
CA ILE A 234 -12.08 -12.04 0.49
C ILE A 234 -13.46 -12.16 1.17
N ASP A 235 -14.52 -12.53 0.44
CA ASP A 235 -15.86 -12.73 1.02
C ASP A 235 -15.93 -13.95 1.95
N HIS A 236 -15.27 -15.05 1.58
CA HIS A 236 -15.07 -16.21 2.47
C HIS A 236 -14.24 -15.84 3.70
N GLU A 237 -13.15 -15.08 3.51
CA GLU A 237 -12.33 -14.59 4.62
C GLU A 237 -13.14 -13.70 5.57
N ALA A 238 -13.93 -12.76 5.04
CA ALA A 238 -14.79 -11.90 5.86
C ALA A 238 -15.81 -12.69 6.69
N GLN A 239 -16.38 -13.76 6.14
CA GLN A 239 -17.28 -14.65 6.88
C GLN A 239 -16.55 -15.32 8.06
N MET A 240 -15.33 -15.82 7.82
CA MET A 240 -14.53 -16.48 8.85
C MET A 240 -14.08 -15.50 9.93
N VAL A 241 -13.62 -14.32 9.54
CA VAL A 241 -13.27 -13.24 10.48
C VAL A 241 -14.47 -12.88 11.36
N ALA A 242 -15.66 -12.74 10.79
CA ALA A 242 -16.87 -12.48 11.55
C ALA A 242 -17.17 -13.59 12.59
N GLN A 243 -16.94 -14.86 12.22
CA GLN A 243 -17.10 -16.00 13.12
C GLN A 243 -16.08 -15.99 14.26
N GLU A 244 -14.81 -15.70 13.97
CA GLU A 244 -13.74 -15.57 14.97
C GLU A 244 -14.04 -14.44 15.96
N ILE A 245 -14.44 -13.27 15.47
CA ILE A 245 -14.82 -12.12 16.30
C ILE A 245 -15.98 -12.51 17.22
N ARG A 246 -17.02 -13.14 16.67
CA ARG A 246 -18.19 -13.57 17.44
C ARG A 246 -17.82 -14.59 18.53
N GLU A 247 -16.99 -15.57 18.22
CA GLU A 247 -16.59 -16.59 19.21
C GLU A 247 -15.69 -16.00 20.29
N SER A 248 -14.78 -15.09 19.92
CA SER A 248 -13.91 -14.38 20.87
C SER A 248 -14.70 -13.53 21.87
N ALA A 249 -15.77 -12.87 21.41
CA ALA A 249 -16.63 -12.03 22.26
C ALA A 249 -17.88 -12.77 22.80
N ARG A 250 -17.90 -14.11 22.79
CA ARG A 250 -19.11 -14.90 23.06
C ARG A 250 -19.71 -14.66 24.44
N ASN A 251 -18.86 -14.55 25.48
CA ASN A 251 -19.32 -14.37 26.85
C ASN A 251 -19.92 -12.97 27.02
N GLU A 252 -19.22 -11.95 26.54
CA GLU A 252 -19.65 -10.56 26.57
C GLU A 252 -20.93 -10.34 25.75
N LEU A 253 -21.09 -11.06 24.62
CA LEU A 253 -22.33 -11.09 23.84
C LEU A 253 -23.48 -11.68 24.66
N SER A 254 -23.26 -12.82 25.32
CA SER A 254 -24.28 -13.47 26.15
C SER A 254 -24.75 -12.55 27.29
N ASP A 255 -23.82 -11.89 27.97
CA ASP A 255 -24.10 -10.98 29.08
C ASP A 255 -24.89 -9.75 28.61
N PHE A 256 -24.52 -9.17 27.47
CA PHE A 256 -25.24 -8.05 26.88
C PHE A 256 -26.68 -8.43 26.48
N TYR A 257 -26.86 -9.55 25.76
CA TYR A 257 -28.16 -9.97 25.26
C TYR A 257 -29.13 -10.44 26.34
N ALA A 258 -28.65 -10.70 27.57
CA ALA A 258 -29.51 -11.05 28.70
C ALA A 258 -30.58 -9.98 28.97
N ASP A 259 -30.21 -8.69 28.86
CA ASP A 259 -31.10 -7.57 29.16
C ASP A 259 -31.31 -6.59 27.98
N ALA A 260 -30.40 -6.53 27.00
CA ALA A 260 -30.40 -5.49 25.96
C ALA A 260 -31.72 -5.38 25.17
N LEU A 261 -32.43 -6.49 24.93
CA LEU A 261 -33.68 -6.48 24.14
C LEU A 261 -34.82 -5.70 24.82
N HIS A 262 -34.83 -5.64 26.15
CA HIS A 262 -35.80 -4.85 26.92
C HIS A 262 -35.51 -3.34 26.87
N HIS A 263 -34.29 -2.96 26.47
CA HIS A 263 -33.77 -1.61 26.49
C HIS A 263 -33.40 -1.09 25.09
N LYS A 264 -33.96 -1.69 24.02
CA LYS A 264 -33.65 -1.34 22.61
C LYS A 264 -33.92 0.11 22.20
N GLU A 265 -34.72 0.83 23.00
CA GLU A 265 -35.04 2.25 22.81
C GLU A 265 -33.89 3.16 23.29
N ILE A 266 -32.96 2.64 24.10
CA ILE A 266 -31.76 3.38 24.51
C ILE A 266 -30.81 3.45 23.30
N PRO A 267 -30.37 4.66 22.87
CA PRO A 267 -29.60 4.82 21.64
C PRO A 267 -28.32 3.98 21.56
N ILE A 268 -27.51 3.95 22.63
CA ILE A 268 -26.27 3.16 22.63
C ILE A 268 -26.53 1.65 22.52
N ILE A 269 -27.57 1.14 23.19
CA ILE A 269 -27.98 -0.26 23.12
C ILE A 269 -28.43 -0.59 21.70
N ASN A 270 -29.19 0.30 21.06
CA ASN A 270 -29.59 0.16 19.67
C ASN A 270 -28.38 0.10 18.72
N SER A 271 -27.39 0.95 18.92
CA SER A 271 -26.16 0.97 18.11
C SER A 271 -25.34 -0.31 18.28
N VAL A 272 -25.20 -0.82 19.51
CA VAL A 272 -24.56 -2.13 19.76
C VAL A 272 -25.34 -3.24 19.07
N LEU A 273 -26.68 -3.26 19.18
CA LEU A 273 -27.52 -4.25 18.50
C LEU A 273 -27.34 -4.23 16.98
N LYS A 274 -27.19 -3.06 16.35
CA LYS A 274 -26.90 -2.95 14.91
C LYS A 274 -25.54 -3.56 14.57
N ALA A 275 -24.49 -3.21 15.31
CA ALA A 275 -23.15 -3.76 15.10
C ALA A 275 -23.16 -5.29 15.22
N THR A 276 -23.71 -5.82 16.32
CA THR A 276 -23.75 -7.28 16.53
C THR A 276 -24.66 -7.99 15.53
N MET A 277 -25.78 -7.39 15.10
CA MET A 277 -26.60 -7.97 14.02
C MET A 277 -25.84 -8.07 12.70
N SER A 278 -25.14 -7.02 12.29
CA SER A 278 -24.30 -7.04 11.09
C SER A 278 -23.21 -8.11 11.18
N LEU A 279 -22.57 -8.24 12.35
CA LEU A 279 -21.60 -9.31 12.60
C LEU A 279 -22.22 -10.71 12.43
N MET A 280 -23.42 -10.93 12.99
CA MET A 280 -24.12 -12.22 12.86
C MET A 280 -24.55 -12.52 11.42
N LEU A 281 -24.90 -11.49 10.64
CA LEU A 281 -25.21 -11.63 9.22
C LEU A 281 -23.95 -11.93 8.39
N ALA A 282 -22.81 -11.32 8.73
CA ALA A 282 -21.53 -11.64 8.12
C ALA A 282 -21.08 -13.09 8.43
N CYS A 283 -21.44 -13.65 9.57
CA CYS A 283 -21.15 -15.06 9.90
C CYS A 283 -21.90 -16.08 9.01
N ASN A 284 -23.01 -15.68 8.37
CA ASN A 284 -23.94 -16.60 7.72
C ASN A 284 -23.48 -16.98 6.31
N ALA A 285 -23.23 -18.27 6.08
CA ALA A 285 -22.77 -18.79 4.78
C ALA A 285 -23.75 -18.53 3.63
N HIS A 286 -25.05 -18.34 3.92
CA HIS A 286 -26.03 -17.96 2.90
C HIS A 286 -25.81 -16.56 2.32
N ASN A 287 -25.06 -15.71 3.02
CA ASN A 287 -24.70 -14.38 2.55
C ASN A 287 -23.36 -14.36 1.80
N LEU A 288 -22.72 -15.51 1.55
CA LEU A 288 -21.54 -15.54 0.69
C LEU A 288 -21.92 -15.10 -0.72
N GLN A 289 -21.00 -14.41 -1.42
CA GLN A 289 -21.17 -13.91 -2.78
C GLN A 289 -21.67 -14.98 -3.77
N GLU A 290 -21.25 -16.23 -3.58
CA GLU A 290 -21.66 -17.36 -4.42
C GLU A 290 -23.11 -17.81 -4.17
N ASN A 291 -23.68 -17.47 -3.00
CA ASN A 291 -24.96 -17.97 -2.50
C ASN A 291 -26.09 -16.94 -2.54
N THR A 292 -25.80 -15.66 -2.82
CA THR A 292 -26.79 -14.58 -2.75
C THR A 292 -26.66 -13.57 -3.89
N MET A 293 -27.79 -13.00 -4.29
CA MET A 293 -27.85 -11.80 -5.14
C MET A 293 -27.98 -10.51 -4.31
N GLY A 294 -28.05 -10.65 -2.97
CA GLY A 294 -28.22 -9.56 -2.02
C GLY A 294 -26.90 -9.02 -1.47
N LYS A 295 -26.96 -8.45 -0.26
CA LYS A 295 -25.76 -7.99 0.46
C LYS A 295 -24.92 -9.20 0.90
N VAL A 296 -23.62 -9.12 0.69
CA VAL A 296 -22.65 -10.20 0.90
C VAL A 296 -21.91 -10.11 2.24
N CYS A 297 -21.19 -11.15 2.65
CA CYS A 297 -20.47 -11.24 3.92
C CYS A 297 -19.47 -10.09 4.14
N THR A 298 -18.63 -9.77 3.15
CA THR A 298 -17.72 -8.61 3.12
C THR A 298 -18.44 -7.31 3.48
N ARG A 299 -19.60 -7.06 2.85
CA ARG A 299 -20.37 -5.84 3.08
C ARG A 299 -21.04 -5.82 4.45
N TYR A 300 -21.50 -6.96 4.97
CA TYR A 300 -21.99 -7.03 6.36
C TYR A 300 -20.87 -6.84 7.39
N LEU A 301 -19.66 -7.32 7.11
CA LEU A 301 -18.50 -7.06 7.97
C LEU A 301 -18.11 -5.57 7.92
N LYS A 302 -18.15 -4.93 6.75
CA LYS A 302 -17.99 -3.47 6.60
C LYS A 302 -19.03 -2.71 7.42
N ASP A 303 -20.29 -3.12 7.39
CA ASP A 303 -21.34 -2.53 8.25
C ASP A 303 -21.05 -2.71 9.75
N PHE A 304 -20.62 -3.90 10.17
CA PHE A 304 -20.24 -4.14 11.56
C PHE A 304 -19.16 -3.16 12.01
N HIS A 305 -18.10 -3.01 11.21
CA HIS A 305 -17.01 -2.10 11.50
C HIS A 305 -17.48 -0.63 11.51
N LEU A 306 -18.30 -0.22 10.54
CA LEU A 306 -18.89 1.11 10.48
C LEU A 306 -19.74 1.40 11.73
N PHE A 307 -20.63 0.49 12.11
CA PHE A 307 -21.46 0.65 13.30
C PHE A 307 -20.64 0.65 14.59
N LEU A 308 -19.59 -0.16 14.67
CA LEU A 308 -18.65 -0.13 15.81
C LEU A 308 -17.94 1.22 15.91
N ARG A 309 -17.51 1.78 14.78
CA ARG A 309 -16.86 3.10 14.73
C ARG A 309 -17.81 4.21 15.13
N GLU A 310 -19.02 4.25 14.57
CA GLU A 310 -20.05 5.23 14.93
C GLU A 310 -20.41 5.16 16.42
N LEU A 311 -20.51 3.94 16.95
CA LEU A 311 -20.76 3.69 18.36
C LEU A 311 -19.64 4.26 19.24
N LEU A 312 -18.38 4.02 18.91
CA LEU A 312 -17.23 4.52 19.66
C LEU A 312 -17.06 6.04 19.54
N ALA A 313 -17.49 6.63 18.42
CA ALA A 313 -17.50 8.08 18.23
C ALA A 313 -18.67 8.76 18.99
N SER A 314 -19.68 8.01 19.41
CA SER A 314 -20.91 8.55 19.99
C SER A 314 -20.70 9.25 21.34
N LEU A 315 -21.54 10.26 21.61
CA LEU A 315 -21.55 10.95 22.90
C LEU A 315 -21.94 10.03 24.06
N ASP A 316 -22.79 9.04 23.81
CA ASP A 316 -23.25 8.10 24.84
C ASP A 316 -22.12 7.18 25.29
N TYR A 317 -21.31 6.66 24.34
CA TYR A 317 -20.12 5.91 24.69
C TYR A 317 -19.14 6.74 25.52
N ARG A 318 -18.87 7.99 25.09
CA ARG A 318 -17.99 8.91 25.84
C ARG A 318 -18.47 9.17 27.26
N ARG A 319 -19.79 9.27 27.47
CA ARG A 319 -20.37 9.43 28.81
C ARG A 319 -20.17 8.19 29.67
N ILE A 320 -20.31 7.00 29.09
CA ILE A 320 -20.25 5.74 29.84
C ILE A 320 -18.81 5.37 30.22
N ILE A 321 -17.81 5.65 29.38
CA ILE A 321 -16.40 5.41 29.74
C ILE A 321 -15.91 6.29 30.89
N ASP A 322 -16.56 7.43 31.13
CA ASP A 322 -16.25 8.33 32.25
C ASP A 322 -16.89 7.86 33.57
N ILE A 323 -17.82 6.89 33.54
CA ILE A 323 -18.46 6.34 34.74
C ILE A 323 -17.50 5.35 35.40
N ILE A 324 -17.33 5.47 36.72
CA ILE A 324 -16.54 4.52 37.51
C ILE A 324 -17.28 3.18 37.50
N ASP A 325 -16.58 2.08 37.19
CA ASP A 325 -17.13 0.73 37.02
C ASP A 325 -18.02 0.25 38.19
N GLU A 326 -17.77 0.74 39.40
CA GLU A 326 -18.55 0.41 40.61
C GLU A 326 -19.93 1.10 40.66
N GLU A 327 -20.10 2.21 39.95
CA GLU A 327 -21.34 3.00 39.87
C GLU A 327 -22.22 2.61 38.68
N ALA A 328 -21.67 1.87 37.71
CA ALA A 328 -22.38 1.45 36.52
C ALA A 328 -23.33 0.28 36.79
N ASP A 329 -24.56 0.38 36.28
CA ASP A 329 -25.51 -0.73 36.31
C ASP A 329 -24.99 -1.93 35.47
N GLN A 330 -25.63 -3.09 35.64
CA GLN A 330 -25.20 -4.32 34.98
C GLN A 330 -25.22 -4.22 33.44
N LEU A 331 -26.25 -3.59 32.86
CA LEU A 331 -26.38 -3.46 31.41
C LEU A 331 -25.32 -2.50 30.86
N THR A 332 -25.05 -1.40 31.56
CA THR A 332 -24.00 -0.44 31.19
C THR A 332 -22.62 -1.11 31.16
N ARG A 333 -22.29 -1.92 32.18
CA ARG A 333 -21.03 -2.70 32.21
C ARG A 333 -20.96 -3.73 31.10
N ALA A 334 -22.01 -4.53 30.90
CA ALA A 334 -22.07 -5.52 29.83
C ALA A 334 -21.92 -4.87 28.45
N THR A 335 -22.55 -3.71 28.24
CA THR A 335 -22.42 -2.90 27.02
C THR A 335 -20.97 -2.47 26.80
N LEU A 336 -20.32 -1.90 27.82
CA LEU A 336 -18.96 -1.41 27.72
C LEU A 336 -17.95 -2.54 27.44
N HIS A 337 -18.06 -3.64 28.19
CA HIS A 337 -17.22 -4.82 28.00
C HIS A 337 -17.37 -5.40 26.60
N LEU A 338 -18.60 -5.51 26.09
CA LEU A 338 -18.84 -6.00 24.73
C LEU A 338 -18.21 -5.09 23.68
N ILE A 339 -18.32 -3.77 23.80
CA ILE A 339 -17.71 -2.82 22.86
C ILE A 339 -16.19 -2.98 22.80
N HIS A 340 -15.54 -3.07 23.95
CA HIS A 340 -14.09 -3.26 24.02
C HIS A 340 -13.68 -4.66 23.54
N ALA A 341 -14.45 -5.70 23.86
CA ALA A 341 -14.20 -7.07 23.38
C ALA A 341 -14.33 -7.20 21.86
N LEU A 342 -15.36 -6.57 21.25
CA LEU A 342 -15.52 -6.53 19.80
C LEU A 342 -14.38 -5.76 19.14
N SER A 343 -13.96 -4.63 19.73
CA SER A 343 -12.79 -3.88 19.25
C SER A 343 -11.52 -4.72 19.35
N PHE A 344 -11.32 -5.44 20.46
CA PHE A 344 -10.16 -6.30 20.63
C PHE A 344 -10.13 -7.44 19.61
N ALA A 345 -11.23 -8.19 19.51
CA ALA A 345 -11.38 -9.31 18.60
C ALA A 345 -11.21 -8.90 17.12
N PHE A 346 -11.64 -7.70 16.76
CA PHE A 346 -11.41 -7.13 15.42
C PHE A 346 -9.92 -6.94 15.10
N PHE A 347 -9.06 -6.68 16.08
CA PHE A 347 -7.62 -6.47 15.85
C PHE A 347 -6.77 -7.76 15.92
N VAL A 348 -7.26 -8.80 16.59
CA VAL A 348 -6.46 -10.01 16.89
C VAL A 348 -6.89 -11.26 16.11
N HIS A 349 -7.89 -11.17 15.24
CA HIS A 349 -8.36 -12.32 14.45
C HIS A 349 -7.25 -12.88 13.54
N SER A 350 -7.27 -14.18 13.27
CA SER A 350 -6.29 -14.84 12.39
C SER A 350 -6.71 -14.89 10.93
N GLY A 351 -8.01 -14.99 10.67
CA GLY A 351 -8.54 -15.24 9.33
C GLY A 351 -8.11 -16.59 8.75
N LYS A 352 -8.65 -16.96 7.57
CA LYS A 352 -8.24 -18.17 6.83
C LYS A 352 -7.29 -17.83 5.69
N LYS A 353 -6.00 -18.03 5.93
CA LYS A 353 -4.93 -17.78 4.96
C LYS A 353 -4.79 -18.85 3.86
N GLN A 354 -5.28 -20.07 4.12
CA GLN A 354 -4.98 -21.26 3.28
C GLN A 354 -5.62 -21.21 1.89
N GLU A 355 -6.84 -20.69 1.76
CA GLU A 355 -7.51 -20.58 0.46
C GLU A 355 -6.85 -19.52 -0.41
N MET A 356 -6.52 -18.36 0.18
CA MET A 356 -5.74 -17.32 -0.49
C MET A 356 -4.33 -17.79 -0.88
N LEU A 357 -3.64 -18.53 -0.01
CA LEU A 357 -2.35 -19.14 -0.32
C LEU A 357 -2.46 -20.16 -1.45
N SER A 358 -3.49 -21.00 -1.45
CA SER A 358 -3.74 -21.96 -2.54
C SER A 358 -3.96 -21.24 -3.86
N TYR A 359 -4.69 -20.13 -3.84
CA TYR A 359 -4.90 -19.29 -5.00
C TYR A 359 -3.60 -18.60 -5.47
N LEU A 360 -2.77 -18.12 -4.54
CA LEU A 360 -1.45 -17.59 -4.86
C LEU A 360 -0.57 -18.67 -5.53
N PHE A 361 -0.64 -19.92 -5.07
CA PHE A 361 0.06 -21.03 -5.74
C PHE A 361 -0.50 -21.34 -7.13
N ASP A 362 -1.81 -21.23 -7.32
CA ASP A 362 -2.43 -21.36 -8.63
C ASP A 362 -1.97 -20.24 -9.57
N LEU A 363 -1.84 -19.01 -9.07
CA LEU A 363 -1.26 -17.89 -9.82
C LEU A 363 0.20 -18.18 -10.20
N ILE A 364 1.03 -18.58 -9.23
CA ILE A 364 2.44 -18.93 -9.49
C ILE A 364 2.51 -20.04 -10.55
N LYS A 365 1.70 -21.08 -10.42
CA LYS A 365 1.63 -22.19 -11.38
C LYS A 365 1.22 -21.73 -12.78
N ARG A 366 0.25 -20.82 -12.89
CA ARG A 366 -0.18 -20.23 -14.17
C ARG A 366 0.94 -19.41 -14.82
N SER A 367 1.70 -18.64 -14.02
CA SER A 367 2.84 -17.85 -14.54
C SER A 367 4.00 -18.72 -15.06
N TRP A 368 4.06 -20.00 -14.68
CA TRP A 368 5.11 -20.95 -15.06
C TRP A 368 4.65 -22.01 -16.09
N ASP A 369 3.65 -21.71 -16.92
CA ASP A 369 3.08 -22.65 -17.90
C ASP A 369 2.71 -24.03 -17.28
N GLY A 370 2.32 -24.04 -16.00
CA GLY A 370 1.95 -25.24 -15.26
C GLY A 370 3.10 -26.01 -14.59
N ASN A 371 4.36 -25.57 -14.73
CA ASN A 371 5.54 -26.20 -14.14
C ASN A 371 6.24 -25.29 -13.12
N PRO A 372 5.63 -25.00 -11.96
CA PRO A 372 6.24 -24.17 -10.93
C PRO A 372 7.51 -24.81 -10.37
N PRO A 373 8.44 -24.01 -9.80
CA PRO A 373 9.60 -24.54 -9.11
C PRO A 373 9.17 -25.54 -8.03
N ASN A 374 9.87 -26.69 -7.98
CA ASN A 374 9.52 -27.76 -7.06
C ASN A 374 9.93 -27.35 -5.64
N ARG A 375 8.96 -26.89 -4.84
CA ARG A 375 9.19 -26.51 -3.44
C ARG A 375 9.77 -27.69 -2.66
N ALA A 376 10.99 -27.53 -2.18
CA ALA A 376 11.61 -28.53 -1.33
C ALA A 376 10.87 -28.58 0.03
N ASN A 377 10.69 -29.79 0.57
CA ASN A 377 10.11 -29.97 1.90
C ASN A 377 10.90 -29.23 3.00
N GLU A 378 12.21 -29.09 2.79
CA GLU A 378 13.08 -28.25 3.60
C GLU A 378 14.06 -27.50 2.70
N ILE A 379 14.19 -26.19 2.92
CA ILE A 379 15.05 -25.30 2.12
C ILE A 379 15.87 -24.37 3.02
N THR A 380 17.04 -23.95 2.58
CA THR A 380 17.84 -22.92 3.27
C THR A 380 17.31 -21.52 2.96
N THR A 381 17.63 -20.53 3.78
CA THR A 381 17.18 -19.15 3.57
C THR A 381 17.59 -18.59 2.21
N ASP A 382 18.82 -18.85 1.74
CA ASP A 382 19.28 -18.32 0.45
C ASP A 382 18.49 -18.90 -0.73
N ASN A 383 18.23 -20.21 -0.70
CA ASN A 383 17.43 -20.87 -1.72
C ASN A 383 15.96 -20.40 -1.65
N LEU A 384 15.42 -20.17 -0.44
CA LEU A 384 14.08 -19.62 -0.25
C LEU A 384 13.96 -18.20 -0.82
N MET A 385 14.93 -17.32 -0.56
CA MET A 385 14.92 -15.97 -1.10
C MET A 385 14.98 -16.00 -2.63
N SER A 386 15.81 -16.86 -3.21
CA SER A 386 15.87 -17.05 -4.67
C SER A 386 14.50 -17.48 -5.23
N GLU A 387 13.83 -18.43 -4.58
CA GLU A 387 12.50 -18.88 -5.00
C GLU A 387 11.46 -17.75 -4.90
N ILE A 388 11.49 -16.93 -3.84
CA ILE A 388 10.57 -15.81 -3.68
C ILE A 388 10.85 -14.72 -4.72
N PHE A 389 12.10 -14.47 -5.10
CA PHE A 389 12.44 -13.59 -6.23
C PHE A 389 11.83 -14.09 -7.54
N ASP A 390 12.01 -15.38 -7.84
CA ASP A 390 11.46 -15.99 -9.05
C ASP A 390 9.92 -15.89 -9.08
N ILE A 391 9.27 -16.09 -7.92
CA ILE A 391 7.83 -15.89 -7.74
C ILE A 391 7.44 -14.42 -7.98
N HIS A 392 8.18 -13.48 -7.40
CA HIS A 392 7.91 -12.05 -7.53
C HIS A 392 7.97 -11.61 -8.99
N ASP A 393 9.04 -11.97 -9.71
CA ASP A 393 9.21 -11.61 -11.13
C ASP A 393 8.10 -12.22 -11.99
N SER A 394 7.79 -13.50 -11.78
CA SER A 394 6.81 -14.24 -12.60
C SER A 394 5.37 -13.74 -12.40
N VAL A 395 4.99 -13.48 -11.15
CA VAL A 395 3.66 -12.93 -10.85
C VAL A 395 3.58 -11.46 -11.27
N THR A 396 4.66 -10.69 -11.14
CA THR A 396 4.72 -9.31 -11.66
C THR A 396 4.50 -9.28 -13.16
N ASP A 397 5.14 -10.17 -13.92
CA ASP A 397 4.94 -10.28 -15.36
C ASP A 397 3.53 -10.70 -15.74
N MET A 398 2.88 -11.57 -14.97
CA MET A 398 1.46 -11.89 -15.16
C MET A 398 0.55 -10.68 -14.89
N LEU A 399 0.77 -9.98 -13.76
CA LEU A 399 -0.06 -8.84 -13.37
C LEU A 399 0.12 -7.62 -14.30
N LYS A 400 1.21 -7.55 -15.07
CA LYS A 400 1.35 -6.54 -16.15
C LYS A 400 0.27 -6.67 -17.22
N SER A 401 -0.30 -7.86 -17.42
CA SER A 401 -1.46 -8.05 -18.29
C SER A 401 -2.77 -7.52 -17.68
N TYR A 402 -2.75 -7.15 -16.39
CA TYR A 402 -3.86 -6.60 -15.62
C TYR A 402 -3.46 -5.28 -14.92
N PRO A 403 -2.91 -4.28 -15.65
CA PRO A 403 -2.10 -3.21 -15.06
C PRO A 403 -2.86 -2.20 -14.19
N SER A 404 -4.18 -2.11 -14.34
CA SER A 404 -4.97 -1.04 -13.72
C SER A 404 -5.59 -1.39 -12.36
N GLY A 405 -5.41 -2.61 -11.82
CA GLY A 405 -5.97 -3.01 -10.51
C GLY A 405 -5.75 -2.00 -9.36
N PRO A 406 -4.49 -1.56 -9.07
CA PRO A 406 -4.23 -0.59 -8.01
C PRO A 406 -4.90 0.78 -8.22
N LEU A 407 -5.03 1.19 -9.49
CA LEU A 407 -5.64 2.45 -9.88
C LEU A 407 -7.17 2.36 -9.80
N PHE A 408 -7.79 1.29 -10.32
CA PHE A 408 -9.22 1.01 -10.19
C PHE A 408 -9.66 0.99 -8.73
N LYS A 409 -8.91 0.30 -7.87
CA LYS A 409 -9.19 0.25 -6.45
C LYS A 409 -9.15 1.62 -5.77
N THR A 410 -8.29 2.51 -6.26
CA THR A 410 -8.23 3.90 -5.79
C THR A 410 -9.34 4.76 -6.43
N LEU A 411 -9.83 4.40 -7.63
CA LEU A 411 -10.90 5.12 -8.33
C LEU A 411 -12.31 4.75 -7.87
N ASP A 412 -12.53 3.53 -7.41
CA ASP A 412 -13.81 3.07 -6.84
C ASP A 412 -14.26 3.96 -5.67
N ILE A 413 -13.28 4.59 -5.02
CA ILE A 413 -13.43 5.55 -3.91
C ILE A 413 -14.14 6.83 -4.34
N PHE A 414 -13.99 7.24 -5.60
CA PHE A 414 -14.73 8.38 -6.14
C PHE A 414 -16.16 8.01 -6.53
N GLN A 415 -16.44 6.74 -6.74
CA GLN A 415 -17.78 6.24 -7.06
C GLN A 415 -18.60 6.04 -5.78
N ASP A 416 -17.98 5.51 -4.73
CA ASP A 416 -18.56 5.40 -3.40
C ASP A 416 -18.41 6.71 -2.62
N ARG A 417 -19.31 7.67 -2.88
CA ARG A 417 -19.44 8.97 -2.17
C ARG A 417 -19.58 8.87 -0.64
N GLU A 418 -19.68 7.66 -0.09
CA GLU A 418 -19.77 7.37 1.35
C GLU A 418 -18.39 7.09 1.98
N GLU A 419 -17.31 6.93 1.20
CA GLU A 419 -15.97 6.84 1.76
C GLU A 419 -15.52 8.23 2.24
N GLN A 420 -15.23 8.30 3.54
CA GLN A 420 -15.00 9.55 4.28
C GLN A 420 -13.90 10.40 3.62
N GLU A 421 -14.04 11.73 3.68
CA GLU A 421 -13.08 12.72 3.14
C GLU A 421 -11.71 12.68 3.87
N GLY A 422 -10.96 11.58 3.72
CA GLY A 422 -9.66 11.35 4.32
C GLY A 422 -9.10 9.94 4.06
N PHE A 423 -7.81 9.77 4.29
CA PHE A 423 -7.14 8.48 4.23
C PHE A 423 -7.28 7.74 5.57
N ASP A 424 -7.97 6.60 5.56
CA ASP A 424 -8.03 5.68 6.70
C ASP A 424 -7.93 4.25 6.17
N PRO A 425 -6.76 3.60 6.32
CA PRO A 425 -6.56 2.29 5.75
C PRO A 425 -7.56 1.27 6.29
N ILE A 426 -7.86 1.30 7.60
CA ILE A 426 -8.70 0.27 8.24
C ILE A 426 -10.14 0.35 7.71
N GLY A 427 -10.70 1.56 7.62
CA GLY A 427 -12.03 1.77 7.02
C GLY A 427 -12.09 1.54 5.51
N GLN A 428 -10.95 1.65 4.82
CA GLN A 428 -10.80 1.45 3.37
C GLN A 428 -10.41 0.01 3.00
N GLY A 429 -10.93 -0.97 3.77
CA GLY A 429 -10.80 -2.38 3.42
C GLY A 429 -9.45 -3.02 3.73
N ASN A 430 -8.67 -2.43 4.63
CA ASN A 430 -7.37 -2.95 5.06
C ASN A 430 -7.37 -3.37 6.55
N PRO A 431 -8.17 -4.37 6.95
CA PRO A 431 -8.35 -4.71 8.37
C PRO A 431 -7.05 -5.22 9.03
N PRO A 432 -6.89 -5.00 10.34
CA PRO A 432 -5.82 -5.63 11.12
C PRO A 432 -6.01 -7.15 11.25
N TYR A 433 -4.94 -7.92 11.49
CA TYR A 433 -5.03 -9.36 11.74
C TYR A 433 -3.75 -9.93 12.36
N TYR A 434 -3.83 -11.12 12.92
CA TYR A 434 -2.72 -11.88 13.50
C TYR A 434 -1.78 -12.48 12.44
N LEU A 435 -0.47 -12.26 12.60
CA LEU A 435 0.56 -12.84 11.75
C LEU A 435 1.12 -14.13 12.36
N TYR A 436 1.82 -14.00 13.49
CA TYR A 436 2.55 -15.06 14.19
C TYR A 436 2.77 -14.64 15.65
N THR A 437 3.17 -15.56 16.52
CA THR A 437 3.55 -15.32 17.91
C THR A 437 5.06 -15.45 18.03
N PHE A 438 5.70 -14.44 18.61
CA PHE A 438 7.07 -14.54 19.11
C PHE A 438 7.02 -15.18 20.49
N SER A 439 7.73 -16.30 20.66
CA SER A 439 7.87 -16.96 21.94
C SER A 439 9.31 -16.93 22.40
N CYS A 440 9.49 -16.64 23.68
CA CYS A 440 10.75 -16.82 24.39
C CYS A 440 10.49 -17.39 25.79
N SER A 441 11.52 -17.86 26.48
CA SER A 441 11.35 -18.49 27.80
C SER A 441 10.76 -17.57 28.88
N GLY A 442 10.64 -16.26 28.63
CA GLY A 442 10.07 -15.28 29.56
C GLY A 442 8.63 -14.85 29.26
N PHE A 443 8.24 -14.80 27.99
CA PHE A 443 6.92 -14.32 27.56
C PHE A 443 6.65 -14.69 26.10
N ASP A 444 5.36 -14.65 25.75
CA ASP A 444 4.87 -14.73 24.38
C ASP A 444 4.32 -13.36 23.96
N ALA A 445 4.50 -13.00 22.69
CA ALA A 445 4.00 -11.77 22.11
C ALA A 445 3.43 -12.03 20.71
N SER A 446 2.16 -11.71 20.47
CA SER A 446 1.54 -11.88 19.16
C SER A 446 1.89 -10.70 18.23
N CYS A 447 2.54 -11.00 17.11
CA CYS A 447 2.76 -10.06 16.03
C CYS A 447 1.46 -9.89 15.23
N LEU A 448 0.94 -8.67 15.22
CA LEU A 448 -0.24 -8.27 14.47
C LEU A 448 0.18 -7.45 13.26
N LYS A 449 -0.47 -7.66 12.12
CA LYS A 449 -0.48 -6.71 11.03
C LYS A 449 -1.53 -5.65 11.38
N ILE A 450 -1.08 -4.43 11.62
CA ILE A 450 -1.97 -3.27 11.83
C ILE A 450 -1.48 -2.15 10.90
N PRO A 451 -2.27 -1.73 9.89
CA PRO A 451 -1.92 -0.53 9.14
C PRO A 451 -2.03 0.69 10.05
N CYS A 452 -1.52 1.87 9.65
CA CYS A 452 -1.52 3.02 10.53
C CYS A 452 -2.94 3.32 11.03
N PRO A 453 -3.22 3.26 12.35
CA PRO A 453 -4.58 3.34 12.89
C PRO A 453 -5.02 4.82 13.02
N THR A 454 -4.90 5.56 11.92
CA THR A 454 -5.17 6.99 11.85
C THR A 454 -6.08 7.31 10.69
N PHE A 455 -6.97 8.27 10.89
CA PHE A 455 -7.72 8.95 9.83
C PHE A 455 -7.02 10.27 9.51
N HIS A 456 -6.56 10.42 8.27
CA HIS A 456 -5.74 11.53 7.80
C HIS A 456 -6.49 12.35 6.74
N THR A 457 -6.94 13.54 7.11
CA THR A 457 -7.84 14.36 6.27
C THR A 457 -7.11 15.46 5.51
N HIS A 458 -6.17 16.12 6.20
CA HIS A 458 -5.34 17.18 5.65
C HIS A 458 -3.88 16.85 5.90
N VAL A 459 -2.96 17.37 5.09
CA VAL A 459 -1.51 17.14 5.22
C VAL A 459 -0.99 17.23 6.66
N ASN A 460 -1.51 18.18 7.43
CA ASN A 460 -1.07 18.46 8.80
C ASN A 460 -2.07 17.97 9.87
N GLN A 461 -3.09 17.19 9.50
CA GLN A 461 -4.16 16.77 10.40
C GLN A 461 -4.51 15.29 10.25
N ALA A 462 -4.05 14.49 11.21
CA ALA A 462 -4.47 13.12 11.40
C ALA A 462 -4.95 12.89 12.85
N GLU A 463 -5.87 11.94 13.02
CA GLU A 463 -6.36 11.52 14.33
C GLU A 463 -6.36 10.00 14.43
N VAL A 464 -6.05 9.48 15.62
CA VAL A 464 -6.15 8.04 15.88
C VAL A 464 -7.62 7.63 15.90
N ILE A 465 -7.96 6.59 15.15
CA ILE A 465 -9.33 6.06 15.05
C ILE A 465 -9.82 5.49 16.38
N ASP A 466 -11.13 5.54 16.64
CA ASP A 466 -11.68 5.23 17.96
C ASP A 466 -11.70 3.73 18.26
N GLU A 467 -11.80 2.85 17.26
CA GLU A 467 -11.70 1.39 17.41
C GLU A 467 -10.33 0.94 17.88
N PHE A 468 -9.25 1.63 17.51
CA PHE A 468 -7.93 1.35 18.05
C PHE A 468 -7.83 1.75 19.52
N LYS A 469 -8.46 2.85 19.92
CA LYS A 469 -8.59 3.23 21.35
C LYS A 469 -9.42 2.20 22.11
N GLY A 470 -10.49 1.69 21.50
CA GLY A 470 -11.31 0.59 22.04
C GLY A 470 -10.49 -0.69 22.25
N PHE A 471 -9.65 -1.05 21.28
CA PHE A 471 -8.68 -2.14 21.39
C PHE A 471 -7.75 -1.94 22.58
N LEU A 472 -7.16 -0.75 22.74
CA LEU A 472 -6.26 -0.45 23.87
C LEU A 472 -6.97 -0.48 25.24
N ARG A 473 -8.23 0.00 25.32
CA ARG A 473 -9.03 -0.07 26.56
C ARG A 473 -9.32 -1.49 27.01
N HIS A 474 -9.35 -2.45 26.08
CA HIS A 474 -9.53 -3.86 26.44
C HIS A 474 -8.38 -4.40 27.31
N PHE A 475 -7.16 -3.87 27.14
CA PHE A 475 -6.00 -4.24 27.99
C PHE A 475 -6.21 -3.79 29.44
N GLU A 476 -6.86 -2.64 29.66
CA GLU A 476 -7.19 -2.18 31.01
C GLU A 476 -8.28 -3.04 31.66
N ALA A 477 -9.30 -3.43 30.89
CA ALA A 477 -10.39 -4.29 31.36
C ALA A 477 -9.90 -5.71 31.71
N LYS A 478 -9.02 -6.28 30.88
CA LYS A 478 -8.42 -7.61 31.10
C LYS A 478 -7.04 -7.44 31.74
N LYS A 479 -6.99 -7.36 33.07
CA LYS A 479 -5.77 -7.19 33.91
C LYS A 479 -4.61 -8.17 33.62
N GLU A 480 -4.85 -9.23 32.85
CA GLU A 480 -3.85 -10.19 32.39
C GLU A 480 -3.00 -9.66 31.23
N LEU A 481 -3.54 -8.73 30.43
CA LEU A 481 -2.83 -8.10 29.32
C LEU A 481 -2.02 -6.90 29.83
N LYS A 482 -0.76 -6.81 29.43
CA LYS A 482 0.19 -5.76 29.77
C LYS A 482 0.10 -4.57 28.80
N ALA A 483 0.46 -4.77 27.53
CA ALA A 483 0.64 -3.69 26.56
C ALA A 483 0.71 -4.17 25.10
N HIS A 484 0.38 -3.24 24.19
CA HIS A 484 0.64 -3.29 22.77
C HIS A 484 1.88 -2.44 22.41
N LEU A 485 2.88 -3.07 21.79
CA LEU A 485 4.08 -2.40 21.26
C LEU A 485 3.91 -2.07 19.77
N HIS A 486 3.97 -0.79 19.44
CA HIS A 486 3.77 -0.30 18.08
C HIS A 486 5.07 0.25 17.50
N PHE A 487 5.66 -0.48 16.55
CA PHE A 487 6.76 0.03 15.73
C PHE A 487 6.19 0.81 14.55
N ASN A 488 6.22 2.13 14.64
CA ASN A 488 5.89 3.04 13.57
C ASN A 488 7.12 3.21 12.65
N LEU A 489 7.02 2.73 11.41
CA LEU A 489 8.11 2.74 10.44
C LEU A 489 8.08 3.96 9.49
N GLN A 490 7.18 4.89 9.78
CA GLN A 490 7.03 6.14 9.05
C GLN A 490 8.11 7.15 9.44
N ASP A 491 8.37 8.09 8.56
CA ASP A 491 9.29 9.19 8.75
C ASP A 491 8.58 10.42 9.31
N ALA A 492 8.76 10.66 10.60
CA ALA A 492 8.18 11.83 11.28
C ALA A 492 8.75 13.18 10.81
N THR A 493 9.83 13.19 10.03
CA THR A 493 10.41 14.41 9.43
C THR A 493 9.81 14.74 8.05
N SER A 494 9.19 13.76 7.40
CA SER A 494 8.51 13.96 6.12
C SER A 494 7.15 14.61 6.32
N TRP A 495 6.85 15.63 5.50
CA TRP A 495 5.56 16.30 5.50
C TRP A 495 4.38 15.36 5.19
N GLU A 496 4.62 14.27 4.45
CA GLU A 496 3.60 13.27 4.07
C GLU A 496 3.15 12.41 5.25
N GLU A 497 4.03 12.21 6.22
CA GLU A 497 3.89 11.20 7.29
C GLU A 497 3.85 11.83 8.69
N HIS A 498 4.30 13.09 8.82
CA HIS A 498 4.38 13.81 10.09
C HIS A 498 3.07 13.82 10.89
N ALA A 499 1.95 14.13 10.24
CA ALA A 499 0.66 14.23 10.94
C ALA A 499 0.23 12.92 11.60
N ARG A 500 0.45 11.78 10.94
CA ARG A 500 0.14 10.45 11.49
C ARG A 500 1.07 10.09 12.65
N CYS A 501 2.37 10.35 12.48
CA CYS A 501 3.36 10.16 13.54
C CYS A 501 3.00 10.98 14.80
N ASP A 502 2.68 12.26 14.62
CA ASP A 502 2.29 13.15 15.72
C ASP A 502 0.98 12.71 16.40
N ALA A 503 -0.01 12.21 15.64
CA ALA A 503 -1.24 11.66 16.20
C ALA A 503 -0.98 10.46 17.12
N LEU A 504 -0.13 9.52 16.69
CA LEU A 504 0.27 8.36 17.49
C LEU A 504 1.08 8.78 18.71
N GLU A 505 2.02 9.71 18.56
CA GLU A 505 2.80 10.24 19.68
C GLU A 505 1.92 10.93 20.73
N LYS A 506 0.94 11.73 20.28
CA LYS A 506 -0.04 12.39 21.17
C LYS A 506 -0.87 11.36 21.92
N LEU A 507 -1.32 10.30 21.25
CA LEU A 507 -2.04 9.20 21.90
C LEU A 507 -1.18 8.59 23.01
N GLN A 508 0.10 8.31 22.73
CA GLN A 508 0.99 7.69 23.71
C GLN A 508 1.26 8.55 24.95
N ARG A 509 1.10 9.87 24.83
CA ARG A 509 1.27 10.80 25.96
C ARG A 509 0.00 10.94 26.80
N LYS A 510 -1.15 10.45 26.34
CA LYS A 510 -2.39 10.48 27.12
C LYS A 510 -2.28 9.52 28.30
N ALA A 511 -2.65 10.00 29.49
CA ALA A 511 -2.59 9.21 30.73
C ALA A 511 -3.35 7.88 30.59
N GLU A 512 -4.51 7.91 29.92
CA GLU A 512 -5.36 6.76 29.62
C GLU A 512 -4.63 5.62 28.90
N PHE A 513 -3.74 5.92 27.95
CA PHE A 513 -3.12 4.89 27.09
C PHE A 513 -1.63 4.67 27.36
N SER A 514 -0.99 5.56 28.12
CA SER A 514 0.48 5.58 28.28
C SER A 514 1.11 4.30 28.82
N LYS A 515 0.32 3.41 29.45
CA LYS A 515 0.78 2.11 29.94
C LYS A 515 0.52 0.98 28.93
N GLN A 516 -0.66 0.99 28.29
CA GLN A 516 -1.14 -0.07 27.41
C GLN A 516 -0.63 0.10 25.98
N PHE A 517 -0.30 1.31 25.56
CA PHE A 517 0.31 1.59 24.28
C PHE A 517 1.80 1.89 24.51
N VAL A 518 2.69 1.31 23.71
CA VAL A 518 4.11 1.62 23.73
C VAL A 518 4.53 1.92 22.30
N LEU A 519 4.76 3.20 22.00
CA LEU A 519 5.13 3.64 20.67
C LEU A 519 6.65 3.75 20.50
N VAL A 520 7.16 3.20 19.42
CA VAL A 520 8.52 3.44 18.92
C VAL A 520 8.45 3.82 17.45
N THR A 521 9.08 4.93 17.05
CA THR A 521 9.21 5.31 15.64
C THR A 521 10.63 5.07 15.15
N LEU A 522 10.77 4.26 14.10
CA LEU A 522 12.02 3.93 13.41
C LEU A 522 11.88 4.27 11.92
N PRO A 523 12.36 5.43 11.46
CA PRO A 523 12.09 5.90 10.10
C PRO A 523 12.72 4.98 9.05
N LYS A 524 11.90 4.51 8.09
CA LYS A 524 12.32 3.71 6.92
C LYS A 524 12.12 4.43 5.58
N LYS A 525 12.00 5.77 5.59
CA LYS A 525 11.78 6.56 4.36
C LYS A 525 12.65 7.82 4.23
N ASN A 526 13.60 8.04 5.14
CA ASN A 526 14.50 9.19 5.07
C ASN A 526 15.78 8.90 4.25
N ASP A 527 16.54 9.96 3.96
CA ASP A 527 17.76 9.84 3.13
C ASP A 527 18.85 9.00 3.77
N PHE A 528 18.98 9.06 5.10
CA PHE A 528 19.92 8.21 5.81
C PHE A 528 19.57 6.73 5.62
N TYR A 529 18.30 6.36 5.77
CA TYR A 529 17.84 5.00 5.59
C TYR A 529 18.13 4.50 4.17
N PHE A 530 17.92 5.31 3.13
CA PHE A 530 18.18 4.93 1.73
C PHE A 530 19.62 5.15 1.27
N GLN A 531 20.48 5.70 2.13
CA GLN A 531 21.84 6.09 1.81
C GLN A 531 21.87 6.91 0.49
N SER A 532 20.94 7.88 0.42
CA SER A 532 20.76 8.83 -0.69
C SER A 532 21.37 10.18 -0.34
N GLU A 533 21.36 11.09 -1.32
CA GLU A 533 21.81 12.48 -1.17
C GLU A 533 23.20 12.58 -0.49
N ASP A 534 23.28 13.27 0.64
CA ASP A 534 24.51 13.51 1.40
C ASP A 534 25.16 12.23 1.93
N TYR A 535 24.41 11.11 2.02
CA TYR A 535 24.90 9.82 2.52
C TYR A 535 25.45 8.90 1.42
N LEU A 536 25.31 9.28 0.15
CA LEU A 536 25.71 8.44 -0.99
C LEU A 536 27.22 8.14 -0.98
N GLY A 537 28.04 9.12 -0.60
CA GLY A 537 29.50 9.05 -0.61
C GLY A 537 30.17 8.62 0.70
N VAL A 538 29.40 8.27 1.74
CA VAL A 538 29.93 7.94 3.08
C VAL A 538 30.44 6.49 3.11
N ASP A 539 31.52 6.23 2.38
CA ASP A 539 32.08 4.88 2.29
C ASP A 539 32.98 4.51 3.48
N ASP A 540 33.52 5.50 4.22
CA ASP A 540 34.33 5.23 5.40
C ASP A 540 33.45 4.70 6.54
N ALA A 541 33.82 3.54 7.08
CA ALA A 541 33.03 2.87 8.09
C ALA A 541 32.97 3.68 9.39
N ALA A 542 34.05 4.36 9.80
CA ALA A 542 34.03 5.13 11.04
C ALA A 542 33.07 6.32 10.94
N ASP A 543 33.05 6.99 9.78
CA ASP A 543 32.12 8.09 9.51
C ASP A 543 30.66 7.58 9.48
N PHE A 544 30.38 6.49 8.77
CA PHE A 544 29.05 5.91 8.69
C PHE A 544 28.51 5.46 10.07
N LEU A 545 29.32 4.74 10.86
CA LEU A 545 28.91 4.23 12.17
C LEU A 545 28.62 5.38 13.15
N LYS A 546 29.42 6.45 13.08
CA LYS A 546 29.19 7.67 13.85
C LYS A 546 27.88 8.35 13.45
N LEU A 547 27.62 8.49 12.15
CA LEU A 547 26.35 9.04 11.66
C LEU A 547 25.16 8.20 12.14
N LEU A 548 25.23 6.87 12.06
CA LEU A 548 24.18 5.98 12.55
C LEU A 548 23.88 6.22 14.04
N GLU A 549 24.93 6.33 14.87
CA GLU A 549 24.78 6.63 16.29
C GLU A 549 24.15 8.02 16.51
N GLU A 550 24.53 9.02 15.73
CA GLU A 550 23.98 10.38 15.77
C GLU A 550 22.51 10.42 15.35
N GLN A 551 22.09 9.66 14.33
CA GLN A 551 20.69 9.58 13.90
C GLN A 551 19.78 9.16 15.05
N VAL A 552 20.15 8.11 15.79
CA VAL A 552 19.35 7.59 16.90
C VAL A 552 19.36 8.57 18.09
N LYS A 553 20.51 9.17 18.39
CA LYS A 553 20.66 10.13 19.50
C LYS A 553 19.92 11.45 19.27
N SER A 554 19.82 11.89 18.03
CA SER A 554 19.14 13.14 17.68
C SER A 554 17.61 13.01 17.76
N GLY A 555 17.10 11.78 17.94
CA GLY A 555 15.71 11.50 18.24
C GLY A 555 14.79 12.08 17.17
N LYS A 556 13.91 13.00 17.58
CA LYS A 556 12.89 13.62 16.73
C LYS A 556 13.44 14.34 15.51
N GLU A 557 14.64 14.93 15.60
CA GLU A 557 15.26 15.65 14.47
C GLU A 557 15.57 14.72 13.30
N CYS A 558 15.78 13.43 13.58
CA CYS A 558 16.04 12.40 12.58
C CYS A 558 14.84 11.46 12.38
N GLY A 559 13.67 11.80 12.95
CA GLY A 559 12.44 11.01 12.82
C GLY A 559 12.27 9.88 13.83
N PHE A 560 13.20 9.71 14.78
CA PHE A 560 13.10 8.71 15.83
C PHE A 560 12.20 9.19 16.98
N PHE A 561 11.44 8.25 17.55
CA PHE A 561 10.68 8.48 18.78
C PHE A 561 10.72 7.24 19.66
N PHE A 562 11.06 7.40 20.94
CA PHE A 562 10.99 6.34 21.93
C PHE A 562 10.05 6.78 23.05
N SER A 563 9.01 5.99 23.31
CA SER A 563 8.08 6.33 24.39
C SER A 563 8.74 6.24 25.78
N LYS A 564 8.18 6.95 26.75
CA LYS A 564 8.68 7.00 28.14
C LYS A 564 8.64 5.66 28.88
N ALA A 565 7.91 4.68 28.36
CA ALA A 565 7.92 3.31 28.87
C ALA A 565 9.30 2.64 28.68
N LEU A 566 10.10 3.14 27.73
CA LEU A 566 11.47 2.68 27.50
C LEU A 566 12.46 3.52 28.29
N ASP A 567 13.40 2.84 28.95
CA ASP A 567 14.56 3.49 29.55
C ASP A 567 15.54 3.89 28.43
N GLU A 568 15.42 5.16 28.00
CA GLU A 568 16.24 5.74 26.92
C GLU A 568 17.75 5.59 27.18
N LYS A 569 18.20 5.70 28.44
CA LYS A 569 19.63 5.55 28.76
C LYS A 569 20.10 4.12 28.55
N LYS A 570 19.30 3.13 28.95
CA LYS A 570 19.60 1.71 28.67
C LYS A 570 19.57 1.43 27.18
N LEU A 571 18.60 1.97 26.45
CA LEU A 571 18.47 1.80 25.01
C LEU A 571 19.67 2.38 24.26
N LEU A 572 20.04 3.64 24.55
CA LEU A 572 21.22 4.27 23.94
C LEU A 572 22.53 3.55 24.34
N SER A 573 22.62 3.06 25.58
CA SER A 573 23.76 2.22 25.97
C SER A 573 23.82 0.90 25.20
N TYR A 574 22.67 0.34 24.81
CA TYR A 574 22.61 -0.84 23.96
C TYR A 574 23.01 -0.52 22.52
N VAL A 575 22.50 0.58 21.95
CA VAL A 575 22.86 1.06 20.61
C VAL A 575 24.37 1.22 20.46
N ASN A 576 25.04 1.85 21.43
CA ASN A 576 26.49 2.05 21.41
C ASN A 576 27.30 0.74 21.46
N LYS A 577 26.71 -0.36 21.95
CA LYS A 577 27.32 -1.70 21.99
C LYS A 577 26.97 -2.52 20.76
N LEU A 578 25.75 -2.36 20.24
CA LEU A 578 25.23 -3.06 19.09
C LEU A 578 25.97 -2.67 17.81
N ILE A 579 26.24 -1.37 17.59
CA ILE A 579 26.90 -0.88 16.38
C ILE A 579 28.28 -1.57 16.17
N PRO A 580 29.22 -1.56 17.14
CA PRO A 580 30.49 -2.28 17.01
C PRO A 580 30.35 -3.80 16.86
N LEU A 581 29.35 -4.40 17.51
CA LEU A 581 29.08 -5.84 17.40
C LEU A 581 28.68 -6.19 15.97
N ILE A 582 27.75 -5.45 15.37
CA ILE A 582 27.32 -5.66 13.98
C ILE A 582 28.51 -5.50 13.03
N HIS A 583 29.28 -4.42 13.18
CA HIS A 583 30.45 -4.16 12.34
C HIS A 583 31.49 -5.28 12.41
N THR A 584 31.74 -5.81 13.61
CA THR A 584 32.71 -6.88 13.82
C THR A 584 32.22 -8.22 13.25
N HIS A 585 30.98 -8.60 13.54
CA HIS A 585 30.49 -9.95 13.25
C HIS A 585 29.90 -10.13 11.86
N PHE A 586 29.24 -9.12 11.30
CA PHE A 586 28.60 -9.20 9.98
C PHE A 586 29.42 -8.52 8.87
N PHE A 587 30.32 -7.59 9.24
CA PHE A 587 31.12 -6.83 8.27
C PHE A 587 32.63 -6.92 8.53
N LYS A 588 33.07 -7.82 9.43
CA LYS A 588 34.47 -8.16 9.71
C LYS A 588 35.36 -6.96 10.08
N GLY A 589 34.77 -5.89 10.59
CA GLY A 589 35.48 -4.65 10.90
C GLY A 589 36.06 -3.95 9.67
N ASN A 590 35.46 -4.15 8.48
CA ASN A 590 35.92 -3.53 7.24
C ASN A 590 35.96 -2.01 7.38
N LYS A 591 37.09 -1.40 6.98
CA LYS A 591 37.27 0.06 7.02
C LYS A 591 36.39 0.82 6.03
N LYS A 592 36.00 0.14 4.95
CA LYS A 592 35.15 0.69 3.89
C LYS A 592 33.87 -0.14 3.83
N LEU A 593 32.72 0.51 3.86
CA LEU A 593 31.42 -0.12 3.66
C LEU A 593 30.80 0.48 2.40
N LEU A 594 30.59 -0.33 1.38
CA LEU A 594 29.90 0.08 0.15
C LEU A 594 28.43 0.38 0.46
N ARG A 595 27.76 1.15 -0.41
CA ARG A 595 26.35 1.53 -0.22
C ARG A 595 25.44 0.33 0.12
N LYS A 596 25.57 -0.79 -0.60
CA LYS A 596 24.80 -2.01 -0.30
C LYS A 596 25.06 -2.52 1.13
N GLU A 597 26.32 -2.60 1.54
CA GLU A 597 26.71 -3.06 2.88
C GLU A 597 26.16 -2.11 3.96
N ARG A 598 26.13 -0.79 3.70
CA ARG A 598 25.52 0.18 4.61
C ARG A 598 24.01 0.02 4.73
N LEU A 599 23.31 -0.26 3.62
CA LEU A 599 21.87 -0.55 3.63
C LEU A 599 21.56 -1.81 4.43
N ASP A 600 22.32 -2.89 4.20
CA ASP A 600 22.21 -4.14 4.96
C ASP A 600 22.53 -3.89 6.45
N PHE A 601 23.54 -3.08 6.76
CA PHE A 601 23.88 -2.71 8.14
C PHE A 601 22.71 -2.05 8.85
N ILE A 602 22.04 -1.08 8.21
CA ILE A 602 20.89 -0.37 8.79
C ILE A 602 19.75 -1.34 9.12
N GLU A 603 19.44 -2.29 8.22
CA GLU A 603 18.41 -3.31 8.50
C GLU A 603 18.81 -4.23 9.65
N ILE A 604 20.05 -4.72 9.68
CA ILE A 604 20.55 -5.56 10.78
C ILE A 604 20.45 -4.79 12.11
N PHE A 605 20.82 -3.51 12.09
CA PHE A 605 20.71 -2.63 13.24
C PHE A 605 19.26 -2.47 13.71
N TYR A 606 18.31 -2.20 12.81
CA TYR A 606 16.89 -2.07 13.18
C TYR A 606 16.34 -3.38 13.72
N LEU A 607 16.61 -4.52 13.08
CA LEU A 607 16.16 -5.83 13.54
C LEU A 607 16.62 -6.16 14.97
N PHE A 608 17.90 -5.92 15.30
CA PHE A 608 18.41 -6.15 16.66
C PHE A 608 17.97 -5.09 17.67
N LEU A 609 17.65 -3.87 17.22
CA LEU A 609 17.06 -2.84 18.05
C LEU A 609 15.60 -3.17 18.40
N GLU A 610 14.80 -3.57 17.40
CA GLU A 610 13.43 -4.04 17.54
C GLU A 610 13.36 -5.24 18.50
N LEU A 611 14.24 -6.24 18.31
CA LEU A 611 14.32 -7.41 19.20
C LEU A 611 14.62 -7.01 20.65
N LYS A 612 15.52 -6.04 20.85
CA LYS A 612 15.84 -5.53 22.18
C LYS A 612 14.66 -4.78 22.81
N ILE A 613 13.93 -4.00 22.02
CA ILE A 613 12.75 -3.27 22.50
C ILE A 613 11.65 -4.26 22.90
N VAL A 614 11.41 -5.31 22.11
CA VAL A 614 10.47 -6.39 22.48
C VAL A 614 10.86 -7.01 23.82
N GLU A 615 12.14 -7.31 24.05
CA GLU A 615 12.64 -7.82 25.33
C GLU A 615 12.50 -6.83 26.50
N MET A 616 12.68 -5.53 26.25
CA MET A 616 12.56 -4.51 27.29
C MET A 616 11.10 -4.24 27.70
N VAL A 617 10.16 -4.42 26.77
CA VAL A 617 8.73 -4.12 26.97
C VAL A 617 7.95 -5.35 27.43
N GLU A 618 8.31 -6.54 26.96
CA GLU A 618 7.57 -7.79 27.16
C GLU A 618 6.06 -7.65 26.82
N PRO A 619 5.70 -7.19 25.61
CA PRO A 619 4.32 -6.89 25.24
C PRO A 619 3.52 -8.17 24.99
N ASP A 620 2.19 -8.11 25.13
CA ASP A 620 1.30 -9.22 24.71
C ASP A 620 1.10 -9.22 23.19
N THR A 621 1.11 -8.03 22.59
CA THR A 621 0.97 -7.86 21.15
C THR A 621 1.94 -6.81 20.64
N PHE A 622 2.43 -6.98 19.42
CA PHE A 622 3.26 -5.97 18.76
C PHE A 622 2.95 -5.87 17.27
N THR A 623 3.34 -4.76 16.63
CA THR A 623 3.12 -4.57 15.19
C THR A 623 4.23 -3.75 14.56
N PHE A 624 4.48 -4.03 13.27
CA PHE A 624 5.30 -3.19 12.39
C PHE A 624 4.38 -2.45 11.43
N SER A 625 4.11 -1.18 11.73
CA SER A 625 3.14 -0.38 11.01
C SER A 625 3.83 0.66 10.14
N CYS A 626 3.35 0.80 8.92
CA CYS A 626 3.56 2.00 8.09
C CYS A 626 2.18 2.51 7.67
N LYS A 627 2.13 3.51 6.79
CA LYS A 627 0.90 4.10 6.26
C LYS A 627 -0.26 3.10 6.08
N ASP A 628 -0.11 2.11 5.21
CA ASP A 628 -1.11 1.06 4.97
C ASP A 628 -0.62 -0.33 5.39
N GLY A 629 0.58 -0.46 5.95
CA GLY A 629 1.13 -1.76 6.35
C GLY A 629 1.34 -2.75 5.21
N VAL A 630 1.28 -2.32 3.93
CA VAL A 630 1.31 -3.22 2.77
C VAL A 630 2.73 -3.59 2.37
N ASP A 631 3.63 -2.62 2.23
CA ASP A 631 5.01 -2.88 1.79
C ASP A 631 6.00 -2.88 2.97
N VAL A 632 6.23 -1.72 3.58
CA VAL A 632 7.25 -1.54 4.62
C VAL A 632 6.91 -2.32 5.91
N GLY A 633 5.64 -2.32 6.31
CA GLY A 633 5.17 -3.11 7.45
C GLY A 633 5.27 -4.61 7.22
N ALA A 634 4.92 -5.07 6.01
CA ALA A 634 5.02 -6.46 5.59
C ALA A 634 6.48 -6.94 5.54
N THR A 635 7.38 -6.22 4.85
CA THR A 635 8.79 -6.62 4.79
C THR A 635 9.47 -6.60 6.16
N SER A 636 9.11 -5.66 7.04
CA SER A 636 9.69 -5.61 8.39
C SER A 636 9.18 -6.75 9.27
N SER A 637 7.87 -7.05 9.20
CA SER A 637 7.27 -8.22 9.87
C SER A 637 7.90 -9.54 9.40
N ALA A 638 8.13 -9.68 8.09
CA ALA A 638 8.76 -10.84 7.46
C ALA A 638 10.24 -10.97 7.84
N ALA A 639 10.99 -9.85 7.83
CA ALA A 639 12.39 -9.82 8.24
C ALA A 639 12.55 -10.21 9.71
N PHE A 640 11.68 -9.71 10.58
CA PHE A 640 11.68 -10.07 12.00
C PHE A 640 11.35 -11.55 12.20
N PHE A 641 10.32 -12.07 11.53
CA PHE A 641 9.99 -13.51 11.54
C PHE A 641 11.19 -14.38 11.13
N ALA A 642 11.87 -14.01 10.03
CA ALA A 642 13.05 -14.71 9.56
C ALA A 642 14.26 -14.59 10.51
N LEU A 643 14.45 -13.44 11.16
CA LEU A 643 15.47 -13.28 12.19
C LEU A 643 15.25 -14.25 13.36
N LEU A 644 14.01 -14.34 13.87
CA LEU A 644 13.67 -15.25 14.97
C LEU A 644 14.00 -16.70 14.62
N LYS A 645 13.68 -17.12 13.40
CA LYS A 645 14.01 -18.43 12.85
C LYS A 645 15.53 -18.69 12.84
N LEU A 646 16.31 -17.73 12.35
CA LEU A 646 17.79 -17.82 12.30
C LEU A 646 18.42 -17.87 13.70
N LEU A 647 17.85 -17.15 14.67
CA LEU A 647 18.32 -17.17 16.06
C LEU A 647 18.11 -18.55 16.72
N GLY A 648 16.99 -19.23 16.43
CA GLY A 648 16.63 -20.52 17.01
C GLY A 648 17.43 -21.76 16.54
N LYS A 649 18.56 -21.60 15.84
CA LYS A 649 19.39 -22.68 15.24
C LYS A 649 18.66 -23.58 14.23
N LYS A 650 17.48 -23.20 13.75
CA LYS A 650 16.74 -23.93 12.72
C LYS A 650 17.11 -23.37 11.35
N GLU A 651 18.17 -23.91 10.75
CA GLU A 651 18.71 -23.44 9.47
C GLU A 651 17.75 -23.67 8.29
N LYS A 652 16.84 -24.62 8.42
CA LYS A 652 15.91 -25.02 7.36
C LYS A 652 14.48 -24.59 7.64
N TRP A 653 13.80 -24.24 6.56
CA TRP A 653 12.40 -23.80 6.53
C TRP A 653 11.47 -24.95 6.16
N SER A 654 10.48 -25.25 7.00
CA SER A 654 9.38 -26.17 6.66
C SER A 654 8.48 -25.54 5.60
N LYS A 655 7.65 -26.35 4.95
CA LYS A 655 6.70 -25.85 3.95
C LYS A 655 5.74 -24.83 4.55
N GLU A 656 5.24 -25.07 5.76
CA GLU A 656 4.31 -24.19 6.45
C GLU A 656 4.97 -22.84 6.79
N GLU A 657 6.24 -22.84 7.19
CA GLU A 657 7.01 -21.62 7.44
C GLU A 657 7.27 -20.82 6.15
N GLN A 658 7.53 -21.51 5.04
CA GLN A 658 7.67 -20.89 3.71
C GLN A 658 6.35 -20.26 3.27
N ASP A 659 5.23 -20.96 3.44
CA ASP A 659 3.89 -20.49 3.09
C ASP A 659 3.51 -19.27 3.96
N GLN A 660 3.82 -19.30 5.25
CA GLN A 660 3.61 -18.18 6.15
C GLN A 660 4.44 -16.94 5.77
N LEU A 661 5.73 -17.11 5.44
CA LEU A 661 6.57 -16.00 4.99
C LEU A 661 6.03 -15.39 3.69
N LEU A 662 5.62 -16.23 2.74
CA LEU A 662 5.03 -15.80 1.49
C LEU A 662 3.71 -15.04 1.72
N TRP A 663 2.87 -15.50 2.66
CA TRP A 663 1.65 -14.79 3.04
C TRP A 663 1.94 -13.41 3.61
N ILE A 664 2.90 -13.29 4.54
CA ILE A 664 3.26 -11.99 5.14
C ILE A 664 3.68 -10.99 4.06
N LEU A 665 4.40 -11.43 3.04
CA LEU A 665 4.93 -10.57 1.97
C LEU A 665 3.91 -10.24 0.88
N CYS A 666 3.22 -11.25 0.35
CA CYS A 666 2.40 -11.11 -0.84
C CYS A 666 0.92 -10.88 -0.52
N GLY A 667 0.43 -11.41 0.61
CA GLY A 667 -0.98 -11.36 1.00
C GLY A 667 -1.51 -9.92 1.03
N PRO A 668 -0.92 -9.01 1.84
CA PRO A 668 -1.37 -7.62 1.91
C PRO A 668 -1.38 -6.91 0.55
N ALA A 669 -0.28 -6.97 -0.19
CA ALA A 669 -0.17 -6.25 -1.45
C ALA A 669 -1.20 -6.73 -2.47
N LEU A 670 -1.45 -8.04 -2.52
CA LEU A 670 -2.40 -8.63 -3.45
C LEU A 670 -3.85 -8.31 -3.08
N THR A 671 -4.22 -8.44 -1.81
CA THR A 671 -5.62 -8.25 -1.38
C THR A 671 -6.00 -6.78 -1.27
N ILE A 672 -5.07 -5.91 -0.86
CA ILE A 672 -5.35 -4.49 -0.57
C ILE A 672 -5.06 -3.60 -1.78
N ARG A 673 -4.01 -3.91 -2.55
CA ARG A 673 -3.54 -3.07 -3.66
C ARG A 673 -3.57 -3.76 -5.01
N GLU A 674 -3.93 -5.05 -5.07
CA GLU A 674 -4.00 -5.83 -6.32
C GLU A 674 -2.67 -5.80 -7.11
N ARG A 675 -1.56 -5.75 -6.37
CA ARG A 675 -0.19 -5.82 -6.89
C ARG A 675 0.70 -6.65 -5.99
N LEU A 676 1.91 -6.91 -6.42
CA LEU A 676 2.94 -7.40 -5.52
C LEU A 676 3.59 -6.29 -4.70
N ILE A 677 4.31 -6.71 -3.67
CA ILE A 677 5.12 -5.86 -2.81
C ILE A 677 6.14 -5.07 -3.62
N ASP A 678 6.42 -3.83 -3.20
CA ASP A 678 7.39 -2.97 -3.87
C ASP A 678 8.78 -3.64 -3.95
N TYR A 679 9.37 -3.64 -5.16
CA TYR A 679 10.60 -4.35 -5.44
C TYR A 679 11.80 -3.79 -4.67
N GLU A 680 11.89 -2.48 -4.46
CA GLU A 680 12.99 -1.89 -3.70
C GLU A 680 12.91 -2.34 -2.23
N ARG A 681 11.70 -2.34 -1.65
CA ARG A 681 11.49 -2.84 -0.28
C ARG A 681 11.79 -4.33 -0.16
N PHE A 682 11.31 -5.12 -1.10
CA PHE A 682 11.52 -6.56 -1.12
C PHE A 682 13.00 -6.92 -1.29
N SER A 683 13.68 -6.33 -2.28
CA SER A 683 15.09 -6.62 -2.55
C SER A 683 16.01 -6.24 -1.38
N ARG A 684 15.71 -5.14 -0.69
CA ARG A 684 16.44 -4.73 0.52
C ARG A 684 16.28 -5.74 1.66
N MET A 685 15.05 -6.20 1.91
CA MET A 685 14.79 -7.26 2.89
C MET A 685 15.52 -8.56 2.53
N ALA A 686 15.42 -9.01 1.28
CA ALA A 686 16.07 -10.24 0.85
C ALA A 686 17.61 -10.16 0.98
N SER A 687 18.19 -8.99 0.66
CA SER A 687 19.63 -8.74 0.81
C SER A 687 20.10 -8.88 2.27
N VAL A 688 19.38 -8.30 3.23
CA VAL A 688 19.74 -8.44 4.65
C VAL A 688 19.55 -9.87 5.13
N LEU A 689 18.48 -10.57 4.71
CA LEU A 689 18.24 -11.95 5.12
C LEU A 689 19.30 -12.91 4.61
N SER A 690 19.78 -12.76 3.38
CA SER A 690 20.93 -13.50 2.88
C SER A 690 22.20 -13.20 3.67
N THR A 691 22.43 -11.93 4.03
CA THR A 691 23.58 -11.54 4.86
C THR A 691 23.52 -12.17 6.25
N LEU A 692 22.35 -12.15 6.90
CA LEU A 692 22.14 -12.78 8.20
C LEU A 692 22.31 -14.30 8.10
N SER A 693 21.69 -14.94 7.11
CA SER A 693 21.77 -16.38 6.85
C SER A 693 23.21 -16.85 6.74
N LEU A 694 24.02 -16.18 5.91
CA LEU A 694 25.43 -16.51 5.71
C LEU A 694 26.24 -16.48 7.02
N HIS A 695 26.03 -15.45 7.84
CA HIS A 695 26.78 -15.27 9.09
C HIS A 695 26.27 -16.20 10.19
N PHE A 696 24.96 -16.44 10.29
CA PHE A 696 24.41 -17.41 11.22
C PHE A 696 24.78 -18.85 10.84
N ALA A 697 24.90 -19.20 9.57
CA ALA A 697 25.36 -20.52 9.16
C ALA A 697 26.83 -20.79 9.55
N THR A 698 27.66 -19.76 9.60
CA THR A 698 29.11 -19.89 9.85
C THR A 698 29.53 -19.64 11.30
N ASP A 699 28.91 -18.67 11.96
CA ASP A 699 29.35 -18.15 13.26
C ASP A 699 28.21 -18.04 14.29
N HIS A 700 27.15 -18.86 14.17
CA HIS A 700 25.95 -18.83 15.05
C HIS A 700 26.26 -18.64 16.53
N ASP A 701 27.03 -19.56 17.11
CA ASP A 701 27.35 -19.57 18.53
C ASP A 701 28.18 -18.36 18.95
N LYS A 702 29.04 -17.85 18.06
CA LYS A 702 29.85 -16.65 18.35
C LYS A 702 28.97 -15.41 18.37
N ILE A 703 28.06 -15.28 17.41
CA ILE A 703 27.11 -14.16 17.32
C ILE A 703 26.18 -14.18 18.54
N LEU A 704 25.57 -15.33 18.85
CA LEU A 704 24.72 -15.46 20.04
C LEU A 704 25.48 -15.16 21.32
N LYS A 705 26.70 -15.68 21.48
CA LYS A 705 27.53 -15.39 22.67
C LYS A 705 27.90 -13.92 22.80
N ALA A 706 28.05 -13.20 21.69
CA ALA A 706 28.29 -11.76 21.69
C ALA A 706 27.01 -10.96 22.02
N LEU A 707 25.83 -11.43 21.59
CA LEU A 707 24.55 -10.80 21.88
C LEU A 707 24.07 -11.06 23.31
N GLN A 708 24.23 -12.28 23.83
CA GLN A 708 23.67 -12.73 25.10
C GLN A 708 23.93 -11.79 26.31
N PRO A 709 25.12 -11.18 26.49
CA PRO A 709 25.37 -10.22 27.58
C PRO A 709 24.54 -8.94 27.51
N HIS A 710 23.85 -8.70 26.40
CA HIS A 710 23.03 -7.52 26.16
C HIS A 710 21.53 -7.78 26.32
N PHE A 711 21.13 -9.03 26.58
CA PHE A 711 19.75 -9.45 26.80
C PHE A 711 19.62 -10.14 28.18
N SER A 712 18.40 -10.36 28.63
CA SER A 712 18.11 -11.15 29.81
C SER A 712 18.62 -12.58 29.63
N ALA A 713 19.07 -13.20 30.73
CA ALA A 713 19.80 -14.47 30.70
C ALA A 713 19.02 -15.63 30.05
N THR A 714 17.70 -15.57 30.08
CA THR A 714 16.77 -16.57 29.55
C THR A 714 16.26 -16.24 28.15
N PHE A 715 16.51 -15.03 27.63
CA PHE A 715 15.89 -14.57 26.39
C PHE A 715 16.14 -15.51 25.20
N PHE A 716 17.40 -15.92 25.00
CA PHE A 716 17.81 -16.77 23.88
C PHE A 716 17.64 -18.29 24.11
N GLN A 717 17.07 -18.74 25.23
CA GLN A 717 17.00 -20.18 25.55
C GLN A 717 16.01 -20.92 24.66
N ASP A 718 14.90 -20.29 24.28
CA ASP A 718 13.85 -20.88 23.45
C ASP A 718 13.20 -19.81 22.57
N ILE A 719 13.96 -19.27 21.61
CA ILE A 719 13.43 -18.27 20.66
C ILE A 719 12.94 -18.98 19.42
N HIS A 720 11.65 -18.83 19.14
CA HIS A 720 11.06 -19.24 17.88
C HIS A 720 9.78 -18.44 17.60
N PRO A 721 9.42 -18.30 16.31
CA PRO A 721 8.08 -17.89 15.94
C PRO A 721 7.14 -19.10 15.89
N GLU A 722 5.91 -18.93 16.37
CA GLU A 722 4.77 -19.86 16.22
C GLU A 722 3.72 -19.21 15.33
N PHE A 723 2.99 -19.96 14.49
CA PHE A 723 2.04 -19.38 13.52
C PHE A 723 0.71 -20.12 13.48
#